data_AF-A0A1H6FD05-F1
#
_entry.id   AF-A0A1H6FD05-F1
#
_cell.length_a   1.000
_cell.length_b   1.000
_cell.length_c   1.000
_cell.angle_alpha   90.00
_cell.angle_beta   90.00
_cell.angle_gamma   90.00
#
_symmetry.space_group_name_H-M   'P 1'
#
loop_
_entity.id
_entity.type
_entity.pdbx_description
1 polymer ?
#
loop_
_entity_poly.entity_id
_entity_poly.type
_entity_poly.pdbx_seq_one_letter_code
_entity_poly.pdbx_strand_id
1 'polypeptide(L)'
;MKNFRISAFWQAVLVIAILYLGLSYPALMLPKTLLIQYMIIIIVGVLLFFSFDEARWTEFKSPILAVLRQPNLLIVRWGFLIAIPAIIAYTSYNVLKPSFDAPVELRQVHPAPPSKLKVFNKTYNLTTLENPIRNTVVAQLASDPEMAKNTYQEAISAGTKVYYQNCFYCHGDLMDGVGHFADAFNPRPINFQDVGTIAQLQEAFLFWRITTGGPGLPKEGTPWNSAMPVWHEMLSEDDVWNVITYLYDYVGQVPRMWDAAQSKVVTGMKDELVKKRATMTGKDLYDFRCAVCHGDEGVGDGVAAEFLYPKPRDFSLGLFKYKTSPGALPPRDEDLIKTINEGLQGTGMPGWHTLMSPQQVSSLVPVIKSFDITGTWAPEEAEDEEFDDEGRYTGKNPLIITEREPAEGQVPYAEDSIQKGQQAFKKACAECHGDEGRGNIISGKRLADDWENRIWPRDLTSPWTWRNTNTVSDGLQDEQQRAQIISNIYQRLSIGIIGTPMPAHRAVEEGNKDPVSLEDRWHIANFVYSLRDKAAPPPGETDIIWGTPIAGELPDSPDDALWQQAKAVSLRLAPNIIKDERLFTPLAEAITVRTLYNKNDIVFLLELNDRTDSRPGEKVSVQIQDERFELGADAFALQFPKEGAYETSPMVTKPLYRHGDSAHPTTIWYWNAGSVEPKAKARSMLFDATGPDVKLAPRESAADLKATGKWQHGRWQIVMKRSRTGGKSGDINFEEGRYIPISFANWDGSNGEQGSKHTLTSWYWLLLPPETDVKKVYGIPAAIFLLLFIIGLLVVRSQKIRE
;
A
#
# COMPACT_ATOMS: atom_id res chain seq x y z
N MET A 1 58.28 -36.75 2.60
CA MET A 1 57.33 -35.66 2.31
C MET A 1 58.11 -34.34 2.39
N LYS A 2 58.47 -33.75 1.25
CA LYS A 2 59.24 -32.49 1.21
C LYS A 2 58.34 -31.34 1.70
N ASN A 3 58.85 -30.51 2.59
CA ASN A 3 58.18 -29.33 3.18
C ASN A 3 57.51 -28.47 2.10
N PHE A 4 56.18 -28.52 2.02
CA PHE A 4 55.39 -27.66 1.15
C PHE A 4 55.31 -26.27 1.81
N ARG A 5 56.22 -25.37 1.43
CA ARG A 5 56.27 -24.00 1.98
C ARG A 5 55.51 -23.07 1.03
N ILE A 6 54.42 -22.47 1.51
CA ILE A 6 53.62 -21.48 0.76
C ILE A 6 54.47 -20.21 0.60
N SER A 7 54.65 -19.73 -0.64
CA SER A 7 55.44 -18.52 -0.91
C SER A 7 54.84 -17.27 -0.26
N ALA A 8 55.65 -16.26 0.03
CA ALA A 8 55.21 -14.96 0.56
C ALA A 8 54.00 -14.34 -0.19
N PHE A 9 53.94 -14.44 -1.53
CA PHE A 9 52.80 -13.96 -2.33
C PHE A 9 51.48 -14.66 -1.97
N TRP A 10 51.49 -16.00 -2.01
CA TRP A 10 50.32 -16.81 -1.68
C TRP A 10 49.92 -16.71 -0.20
N GLN A 11 50.88 -16.48 0.71
CA GLN A 11 50.57 -16.15 2.10
C GLN A 11 49.77 -14.84 2.20
N ALA A 12 50.20 -13.78 1.51
CA ALA A 12 49.49 -12.51 1.48
C ALA A 12 48.07 -12.65 0.91
N VAL A 13 47.92 -13.38 -0.22
CA VAL A 13 46.62 -13.65 -0.84
C VAL A 13 45.71 -14.42 0.11
N LEU A 14 46.23 -15.47 0.78
CA LEU A 14 45.45 -16.26 1.74
C LEU A 14 45.00 -15.43 2.94
N VAL A 15 45.87 -14.57 3.49
CA VAL A 15 45.51 -13.70 4.61
C VAL A 15 44.39 -12.74 4.21
N ILE A 16 44.51 -12.09 3.04
CA ILE A 16 43.47 -11.19 2.53
C ILE A 16 42.15 -11.95 2.29
N ALA A 17 42.21 -13.14 1.70
CA ALA A 17 41.04 -13.95 1.42
C ALA A 17 40.33 -14.43 2.69
N ILE A 18 41.07 -14.92 3.69
CA ILE A 18 40.52 -15.36 4.97
C ILE A 18 39.85 -14.19 5.70
N LEU A 19 40.52 -13.03 5.77
CA LEU A 19 39.96 -11.85 6.43
C LEU A 19 38.74 -11.31 5.69
N TYR A 20 38.75 -11.32 4.36
CA TYR A 20 37.58 -10.97 3.56
C TYR A 20 36.41 -11.92 3.82
N LEU A 21 36.63 -13.24 3.79
CA LEU A 21 35.58 -14.23 4.08
C LEU A 21 35.05 -14.10 5.51
N GLY A 22 35.93 -13.78 6.46
CA GLY A 22 35.54 -13.48 7.84
C GLY A 22 34.64 -12.26 7.92
N LEU A 23 35.03 -11.13 7.33
CA LEU A 23 34.27 -9.87 7.38
C LEU A 23 33.00 -9.88 6.51
N SER A 24 33.00 -10.66 5.42
CA SER A 24 31.84 -10.85 4.55
C SER A 24 30.91 -11.97 5.02
N TYR A 25 31.19 -12.57 6.19
CA TYR A 25 30.35 -13.62 6.74
C TYR A 25 28.94 -13.07 7.05
N PRO A 26 27.86 -13.72 6.58
CA PRO A 26 26.51 -13.17 6.64
C PRO A 26 26.04 -12.74 8.03
N ALA A 27 26.54 -13.36 9.10
CA ALA A 27 26.17 -13.03 10.47
C ALA A 27 26.71 -11.67 10.96
N LEU A 28 27.72 -11.08 10.32
CA LEU A 28 28.31 -9.79 10.74
C LEU A 28 27.57 -8.57 10.18
N MET A 29 26.70 -8.74 9.17
CA MET A 29 25.84 -7.69 8.60
C MET A 29 26.54 -6.33 8.35
N LEU A 30 27.80 -6.34 7.90
CA LEU A 30 28.55 -5.09 7.69
C LEU A 30 28.07 -4.34 6.44
N PRO A 31 27.81 -3.02 6.51
CA PRO A 31 27.58 -2.20 5.32
C PRO A 31 28.76 -2.28 4.35
N LYS A 32 28.49 -2.31 3.03
CA LYS A 32 29.52 -2.43 1.97
C LYS A 32 30.63 -1.38 2.11
N THR A 33 30.30 -0.14 2.47
CA THR A 33 31.25 0.96 2.67
C THR A 33 32.24 0.66 3.80
N LEU A 34 31.76 0.13 4.92
CA LEU A 34 32.60 -0.21 6.06
C LEU A 34 33.50 -1.42 5.77
N LEU A 35 32.97 -2.43 5.07
CA LEU A 35 33.75 -3.56 4.56
C LEU A 35 34.90 -3.08 3.67
N ILE A 36 34.64 -2.16 2.73
CA ILE A 36 35.68 -1.58 1.86
C ILE A 36 36.76 -0.88 2.68
N GLN A 37 36.38 -0.07 3.67
CA GLN A 37 37.34 0.63 4.55
C GLN A 37 38.26 -0.36 5.30
N TYR A 38 37.69 -1.41 5.89
CA TYR A 38 38.48 -2.45 6.56
C TYR A 38 39.40 -3.18 5.60
N MET A 39 38.93 -3.52 4.39
CA MET A 39 39.75 -4.20 3.40
C MET A 39 40.93 -3.33 2.92
N ILE A 40 40.75 -2.01 2.80
CA ILE A 40 41.87 -1.09 2.46
C ILE A 40 42.94 -1.15 3.56
N ILE A 41 42.55 -1.04 4.82
CA ILE A 41 43.47 -1.08 5.96
C ILE A 41 44.21 -2.43 5.99
N ILE A 42 43.49 -3.54 5.79
CA ILE A 42 44.07 -4.90 5.75
C ILE A 42 45.08 -5.02 4.62
N ILE A 43 44.74 -4.60 3.41
CA ILE A 43 45.64 -4.69 2.25
C ILE A 43 46.91 -3.87 2.48
N VAL A 44 46.78 -2.64 2.99
CA VAL A 44 47.94 -1.80 3.32
C VAL A 44 48.81 -2.46 4.40
N GLY A 45 48.21 -2.98 5.46
CA GLY A 45 48.94 -3.67 6.53
C GLY A 45 49.68 -4.91 6.04
N VAL A 46 49.03 -5.73 5.19
CA VAL A 46 49.65 -6.90 4.57
C VAL A 46 50.83 -6.49 3.68
N LEU A 47 50.65 -5.49 2.82
CA LEU A 47 51.73 -5.00 1.96
C LEU A 47 52.91 -4.48 2.76
N LEU A 48 52.68 -3.68 3.79
CA LEU A 48 53.73 -3.18 4.68
C LEU A 48 54.51 -4.32 5.34
N PHE A 49 53.82 -5.34 5.84
CA PHE A 49 54.44 -6.51 6.47
C PHE A 49 55.36 -7.29 5.52
N PHE A 50 54.93 -7.51 4.27
CA PHE A 50 55.74 -8.23 3.28
C PHE A 50 56.81 -7.36 2.61
N SER A 51 56.67 -6.03 2.64
CA SER A 51 57.68 -5.09 2.15
C SER A 51 58.76 -4.72 3.17
N PHE A 52 58.56 -5.06 4.45
CA PHE A 52 59.48 -4.70 5.53
C PHE A 52 60.85 -5.40 5.45
N ASP A 53 60.89 -6.60 4.86
CA ASP A 53 62.10 -7.40 4.70
C ASP A 53 62.40 -7.63 3.21
N GLU A 54 63.64 -7.37 2.79
CA GLU A 54 64.03 -7.39 1.37
C GLU A 54 63.96 -8.80 0.76
N ALA A 55 64.29 -9.84 1.55
CA ALA A 55 64.21 -11.22 1.09
C ALA A 55 62.76 -11.66 0.88
N ARG A 56 61.85 -11.37 1.84
CA ARG A 56 60.41 -11.63 1.71
C ARG A 56 59.77 -10.81 0.61
N TRP A 57 60.18 -9.56 0.41
CA TRP A 57 59.67 -8.72 -0.67
C TRP A 57 60.08 -9.24 -2.05
N THR A 58 61.29 -9.78 -2.16
CA THR A 58 61.77 -10.46 -3.37
C THR A 58 60.97 -11.74 -3.65
N GLU A 59 60.72 -12.54 -2.62
CA GLU A 59 59.88 -13.74 -2.70
C GLU A 59 58.43 -13.40 -3.08
N PHE A 60 57.88 -12.31 -2.53
CA PHE A 60 56.53 -11.82 -2.82
C PHE A 60 56.37 -11.39 -4.29
N LYS A 61 57.37 -10.71 -4.86
CA LYS A 61 57.35 -10.24 -6.26
C LYS A 61 57.62 -11.37 -7.27
N SER A 62 58.22 -12.48 -6.84
CA SER A 62 58.67 -13.56 -7.74
C SER A 62 57.56 -14.10 -8.66
N PRO A 63 56.34 -14.45 -8.18
CA PRO A 63 55.27 -14.92 -9.07
C PRO A 63 54.81 -13.87 -10.09
N ILE A 64 54.76 -12.60 -9.69
CA ILE A 64 54.37 -11.48 -10.56
C ILE A 64 55.42 -11.31 -11.67
N LEU A 65 56.71 -11.31 -11.30
CA LEU A 65 57.81 -11.22 -12.25
C LEU A 65 57.87 -12.46 -13.16
N ALA A 66 57.56 -13.65 -12.65
CA ALA A 66 57.50 -14.87 -13.43
C ALA A 66 56.45 -14.77 -14.54
N VAL A 67 55.24 -14.31 -14.23
CA VAL A 67 54.19 -14.07 -15.23
C VAL A 67 54.62 -13.05 -16.28
N LEU A 68 55.36 -12.00 -15.88
CA LEU A 68 55.83 -10.94 -16.79
C LEU A 68 57.04 -11.34 -17.66
N ARG A 69 57.86 -12.29 -17.20
CA ARG A 69 59.13 -12.67 -17.85
C ARG A 69 59.07 -14.02 -18.55
N GLN A 70 58.64 -15.07 -17.87
CA GLN A 70 58.75 -16.46 -18.36
C GLN A 70 57.83 -16.74 -19.58
N PRO A 71 58.35 -17.41 -20.63
CA PRO A 71 57.62 -17.65 -21.87
C PRO A 71 56.52 -18.71 -21.75
N ASN A 72 56.66 -19.70 -20.85
CA ASN A 72 55.67 -20.74 -20.60
C ASN A 72 54.37 -20.23 -19.92
N LEU A 73 54.38 -19.00 -19.39
CA LEU A 73 53.21 -18.35 -18.76
C LEU A 73 52.50 -17.35 -19.68
N LEU A 74 52.68 -17.46 -21.00
CA LEU A 74 52.14 -16.52 -21.99
C LEU A 74 50.62 -16.39 -21.91
N ILE A 75 49.88 -17.50 -21.77
CA ILE A 75 48.41 -17.48 -21.65
C ILE A 75 47.98 -16.75 -20.37
N VAL A 76 48.63 -17.04 -19.24
CA VAL A 76 48.35 -16.39 -17.95
C VAL A 76 48.63 -14.89 -18.02
N ARG A 77 49.72 -14.50 -18.67
CA ARG A 77 50.09 -13.09 -18.90
C ARG A 77 49.04 -12.36 -19.73
N TRP A 78 48.60 -12.94 -20.84
CA TRP A 78 47.54 -12.36 -21.66
C TRP A 78 46.20 -12.29 -20.91
N GLY A 79 45.91 -13.29 -20.08
CA GLY A 79 44.78 -13.27 -19.15
C GLY A 79 44.79 -12.03 -18.25
N PHE A 80 45.90 -11.75 -17.57
CA PHE A 80 46.01 -10.55 -16.71
C PHE A 80 46.04 -9.23 -17.50
N LEU A 81 46.72 -9.20 -18.66
CA LEU A 81 46.79 -8.01 -19.52
C LEU A 81 45.41 -7.58 -20.03
N ILE A 82 44.46 -8.51 -20.17
CA ILE A 82 43.09 -8.19 -20.59
C ILE A 82 42.19 -8.00 -19.37
N ALA A 83 42.25 -8.90 -18.38
CA ALA A 83 41.34 -8.90 -17.24
C ALA A 83 41.49 -7.65 -16.37
N ILE A 84 42.72 -7.19 -16.08
CA ILE A 84 42.94 -6.02 -15.22
C ILE A 84 42.36 -4.74 -15.86
N PRO A 85 42.70 -4.39 -17.12
CA PRO A 85 42.05 -3.27 -17.79
C PRO A 85 40.54 -3.45 -17.94
N ALA A 86 40.05 -4.66 -18.20
CA ALA A 86 38.60 -4.92 -18.32
C ALA A 86 37.86 -4.66 -17.01
N ILE A 87 38.38 -5.12 -15.87
CA ILE A 87 37.79 -4.88 -14.55
C ILE A 87 37.77 -3.38 -14.24
N ILE A 88 38.87 -2.67 -14.51
CA ILE A 88 38.95 -1.22 -14.22
C ILE A 88 38.04 -0.44 -15.17
N ALA A 89 37.97 -0.81 -16.45
CA ALA A 89 37.03 -0.22 -17.41
C ALA A 89 35.57 -0.49 -17.01
N TYR A 90 35.24 -1.72 -16.63
CA TYR A 90 33.90 -2.07 -16.11
C TYR A 90 33.55 -1.30 -14.84
N THR A 91 34.51 -1.13 -13.93
CA THR A 91 34.34 -0.32 -12.72
C THR A 91 34.10 1.15 -13.08
N SER A 92 34.86 1.69 -14.03
CA SER A 92 34.69 3.05 -14.54
C SER A 92 33.33 3.23 -15.22
N TYR A 93 32.88 2.24 -16.00
CA TYR A 93 31.55 2.20 -16.58
C TYR A 93 30.46 2.24 -15.51
N ASN A 94 30.61 1.46 -14.43
CA ASN A 94 29.64 1.46 -13.33
C ASN A 94 29.60 2.77 -12.55
N VAL A 95 30.69 3.55 -12.53
CA VAL A 95 30.75 4.87 -11.92
C VAL A 95 30.18 5.96 -12.84
N LEU A 96 30.37 5.82 -14.15
CA LEU A 96 29.97 6.80 -15.15
C LEU A 96 28.55 6.61 -15.68
N LYS A 97 27.99 5.39 -15.59
CA LYS A 97 26.60 5.14 -15.96
C LYS A 97 25.68 5.94 -15.04
N PRO A 98 24.61 6.57 -15.56
CA PRO A 98 23.61 7.23 -14.71
C PRO A 98 23.04 6.26 -13.68
N SER A 99 22.97 6.67 -12.42
CA SER A 99 22.17 5.95 -11.42
C SER A 99 20.71 6.38 -11.56
N PHE A 100 19.83 5.39 -11.55
CA PHE A 100 18.38 5.56 -11.51
C PHE A 100 17.82 5.02 -10.19
N ASP A 101 18.65 4.98 -9.15
CA ASP A 101 18.19 4.65 -7.80
C ASP A 101 17.54 5.89 -7.20
N ALA A 102 16.36 5.72 -6.60
CA ALA A 102 15.72 6.83 -5.89
C ALA A 102 16.62 7.31 -4.73
N PRO A 103 16.57 8.59 -4.36
CA PRO A 103 17.34 9.10 -3.23
C PRO A 103 17.00 8.32 -1.95
N VAL A 104 18.03 7.94 -1.19
CA VAL A 104 17.83 7.20 0.07
C VAL A 104 17.22 8.14 1.11
N GLU A 105 16.01 7.83 1.55
CA GLU A 105 15.35 8.51 2.66
C GLU A 105 15.76 7.83 3.97
N LEU A 106 16.77 8.37 4.66
CA LEU A 106 17.15 7.91 6.01
C LEU A 106 16.09 8.37 7.01
N ARG A 107 15.55 7.44 7.80
CA ARG A 107 14.48 7.73 8.78
C ARG A 107 14.77 7.03 10.10
N GLN A 108 14.60 7.74 11.22
CA GLN A 108 14.56 7.12 12.55
C GLN A 108 13.11 6.77 12.91
N VAL A 109 12.83 5.48 13.18
CA VAL A 109 11.47 5.00 13.51
C VAL A 109 10.90 5.66 14.78
N HIS A 110 11.76 5.87 15.78
CA HIS A 110 11.41 6.55 17.04
C HIS A 110 12.32 7.77 17.24
N PRO A 111 11.96 8.95 16.69
CA PRO A 111 12.73 10.17 16.91
C PRO A 111 12.69 10.57 18.39
N ALA A 112 13.73 11.24 18.89
CA ALA A 112 13.75 11.66 20.29
C ALA A 112 12.60 12.67 20.56
N PRO A 113 11.78 12.47 21.61
CA PRO A 113 10.72 13.41 21.95
C PRO A 113 11.34 14.74 22.45
N PRO A 114 10.68 15.88 22.22
CA PRO A 114 11.08 17.14 22.83
C PRO A 114 10.92 17.08 24.36
N SER A 115 11.64 17.92 25.10
CA SER A 115 11.49 17.97 26.57
C SER A 115 10.15 18.58 27.00
N LYS A 116 9.62 19.52 26.21
CA LYS A 116 8.35 20.19 26.46
C LYS A 116 7.42 20.08 25.25
N LEU A 117 6.14 19.93 25.52
CA LEU A 117 5.08 19.88 24.52
C LEU A 117 3.98 20.87 24.86
N LYS A 118 3.58 21.72 23.91
CA LYS A 118 2.46 22.66 24.10
C LYS A 118 1.26 22.21 23.26
N VAL A 119 0.26 21.66 23.93
CA VAL A 119 -1.01 21.19 23.34
C VAL A 119 -2.14 21.44 24.34
N PHE A 120 -3.40 21.43 23.90
CA PHE A 120 -4.56 21.66 24.78
C PHE A 120 -4.46 22.94 25.64
N ASN A 121 -3.83 23.99 25.12
CA ASN A 121 -3.53 25.24 25.82
C ASN A 121 -2.68 25.08 27.11
N LYS A 122 -2.00 23.96 27.28
CA LYS A 122 -1.11 23.67 28.42
C LYS A 122 0.30 23.32 27.91
N THR A 123 1.28 23.35 28.82
CA THR A 123 2.64 22.88 28.53
C THR A 123 2.94 21.66 29.39
N TYR A 124 3.24 20.55 28.73
CA TYR A 124 3.60 19.28 29.35
C TYR A 124 5.11 19.11 29.38
N ASN A 125 5.63 18.51 30.45
CA ASN A 125 6.99 18.01 30.51
C ASN A 125 6.99 16.52 30.16
N LEU A 126 7.46 16.17 28.95
CA LEU A 126 7.39 14.78 28.46
C LEU A 126 8.33 13.84 29.23
N THR A 127 9.30 14.34 30.00
CA THR A 127 10.19 13.49 30.80
C THR A 127 9.52 12.98 32.08
N THR A 128 8.47 13.65 32.54
CA THR A 128 7.74 13.33 33.79
C THR A 128 6.25 13.11 33.58
N LEU A 129 5.79 13.14 32.33
CA LEU A 129 4.38 12.94 32.01
C LEU A 129 4.03 11.46 32.18
N GLU A 130 2.99 11.18 32.95
CA GLU A 130 2.46 9.85 33.19
C GLU A 130 0.99 9.78 32.79
N ASN A 131 0.51 8.57 32.47
CA ASN A 131 -0.88 8.36 32.13
C ASN A 131 -1.77 8.48 33.39
N PRO A 132 -2.67 9.47 33.47
CA PRO A 132 -3.50 9.68 34.66
C PRO A 132 -4.45 8.49 34.93
N ILE A 133 -4.93 7.81 33.88
CA ILE A 133 -5.81 6.64 34.02
C ILE A 133 -5.05 5.50 34.69
N ARG A 134 -3.83 5.22 34.22
CA ARG A 134 -2.98 4.16 34.79
C ARG A 134 -2.66 4.42 36.27
N ASN A 135 -2.33 5.66 36.61
CA ASN A 135 -2.05 6.05 37.99
C ASN A 135 -3.26 5.84 38.90
N THR A 136 -4.46 6.22 38.44
CA THR A 136 -5.70 5.98 39.17
C THR A 136 -5.97 4.49 39.37
N VAL A 137 -5.87 3.69 38.31
CA VAL A 137 -6.12 2.23 38.36
C VAL A 137 -5.15 1.54 39.31
N VAL A 138 -3.85 1.86 39.25
CA VAL A 138 -2.84 1.28 40.15
C VAL A 138 -3.10 1.67 41.61
N ALA A 139 -3.49 2.92 41.87
CA ALA A 139 -3.82 3.39 43.22
C ALA A 139 -5.06 2.67 43.78
N GLN A 140 -6.12 2.53 42.97
CA GLN A 140 -7.35 1.84 43.35
C GLN A 140 -7.13 0.35 43.59
N LEU A 141 -6.26 -0.31 42.82
CA LEU A 141 -6.05 -1.76 42.90
C LEU A 141 -5.62 -2.23 44.31
N ALA A 142 -4.93 -1.37 45.06
CA ALA A 142 -4.49 -1.67 46.41
C ALA A 142 -5.63 -1.65 47.45
N SER A 143 -6.71 -0.89 47.20
CA SER A 143 -7.81 -0.68 48.15
C SER A 143 -9.15 -1.27 47.71
N ASP A 144 -9.44 -1.22 46.40
CA ASP A 144 -10.69 -1.65 45.77
C ASP A 144 -10.42 -2.16 44.33
N PRO A 145 -10.15 -3.46 44.17
CA PRO A 145 -9.87 -4.07 42.87
C PRO A 145 -11.03 -3.97 41.86
N GLU A 146 -12.29 -4.00 42.31
CA GLU A 146 -13.44 -3.92 41.39
C GLU A 146 -13.60 -2.49 40.86
N MET A 147 -13.39 -1.47 41.70
CA MET A 147 -13.36 -0.08 41.24
C MET A 147 -12.22 0.17 40.23
N ALA A 148 -11.04 -0.40 40.48
CA ALA A 148 -9.90 -0.32 39.56
C ALA A 148 -10.23 -0.94 38.19
N LYS A 149 -10.88 -2.10 38.21
CA LYS A 149 -11.32 -2.80 37.00
C LYS A 149 -12.38 -2.01 36.22
N ASN A 150 -13.38 -1.45 36.89
CA ASN A 150 -14.41 -0.62 36.25
C ASN A 150 -13.79 0.63 35.61
N THR A 151 -12.93 1.35 36.34
CA THR A 151 -12.22 2.52 35.82
C THR A 151 -11.39 2.19 34.57
N TYR A 152 -10.70 1.04 34.59
CA TYR A 152 -9.95 0.57 33.44
C TYR A 152 -10.89 0.22 32.26
N GLN A 153 -11.96 -0.53 32.50
CA GLN A 153 -12.93 -0.92 31.45
C GLN A 153 -13.63 0.29 30.80
N GLU A 154 -13.98 1.32 31.59
CA GLU A 154 -14.54 2.57 31.07
C GLU A 154 -13.55 3.28 30.13
N ALA A 155 -12.28 3.38 30.52
CA ALA A 155 -11.23 3.95 29.69
C ALA A 155 -11.01 3.15 28.39
N ILE A 156 -11.04 1.82 28.47
CA ILE A 156 -10.93 0.94 27.31
C ILE A 156 -12.12 1.11 26.35
N SER A 157 -13.34 1.18 26.87
CA SER A 157 -14.54 1.40 26.05
C SER A 157 -14.51 2.76 25.33
N ALA A 158 -14.16 3.82 26.07
CA ALA A 158 -13.98 5.16 25.50
C ALA A 158 -12.85 5.17 24.44
N GLY A 159 -11.71 4.54 24.74
CA GLY A 159 -10.58 4.44 23.83
C GLY A 159 -10.88 3.62 22.56
N THR A 160 -11.70 2.56 22.69
CA THR A 160 -12.20 1.76 21.56
C THR A 160 -12.99 2.65 20.61
N LYS A 161 -13.95 3.43 21.12
CA LYS A 161 -14.73 4.37 20.30
C LYS A 161 -13.83 5.37 19.58
N VAL A 162 -12.89 5.99 20.28
CA VAL A 162 -11.92 6.93 19.67
C VAL A 162 -11.12 6.25 18.57
N TYR A 163 -10.61 5.04 18.80
CA TYR A 163 -9.81 4.31 17.82
C TYR A 163 -10.60 3.99 16.55
N TYR A 164 -11.81 3.45 16.68
CA TYR A 164 -12.65 3.07 15.54
C TYR A 164 -13.31 4.25 14.84
N GLN A 165 -13.36 5.43 15.44
CA GLN A 165 -13.81 6.63 14.75
C GLN A 165 -12.69 7.35 14.00
N ASN A 166 -11.42 7.08 14.32
CA ASN A 166 -10.32 7.97 13.91
C ASN A 166 -9.06 7.25 13.41
N CYS A 167 -8.67 6.13 14.02
CA CYS A 167 -7.33 5.54 13.87
C CYS A 167 -7.33 4.26 13.01
N PHE A 168 -8.39 3.44 13.12
CA PHE A 168 -8.41 2.09 12.55
C PHE A 168 -8.25 2.05 11.02
N TYR A 169 -8.65 3.11 10.31
CA TYR A 169 -8.56 3.17 8.84
C TYR A 169 -7.12 3.05 8.33
N CYS A 170 -6.16 3.54 9.13
CA CYS A 170 -4.74 3.45 8.85
C CYS A 170 -4.09 2.31 9.62
N HIS A 171 -4.39 2.17 10.92
CA HIS A 171 -3.69 1.23 11.79
C HIS A 171 -4.24 -0.20 11.79
N GLY A 172 -5.43 -0.41 11.21
CA GLY A 172 -6.08 -1.72 11.05
C GLY A 172 -6.75 -2.23 12.33
N ASP A 173 -7.81 -3.02 12.19
CA ASP A 173 -8.49 -3.65 13.32
C ASP A 173 -7.54 -4.57 14.12
N LEU A 174 -6.63 -5.27 13.44
CA LEU A 174 -5.59 -6.06 14.08
C LEU A 174 -4.49 -5.21 14.74
N MET A 175 -4.50 -3.88 14.58
CA MET A 175 -3.44 -2.95 15.00
C MET A 175 -2.05 -3.26 14.41
N ASP A 176 -2.02 -3.86 13.22
CA ASP A 176 -0.81 -4.33 12.54
C ASP A 176 -0.26 -3.32 11.51
N GLY A 177 -0.88 -2.15 11.39
CA GLY A 177 -0.51 -1.12 10.41
C GLY A 177 -1.01 -1.43 9.00
N VAL A 178 -1.92 -2.40 8.83
CA VAL A 178 -2.51 -2.81 7.55
C VAL A 178 -4.00 -2.41 7.51
N GLY A 179 -4.31 -1.19 7.95
CA GLY A 179 -5.64 -0.62 7.81
C GLY A 179 -6.07 -0.45 6.35
N HIS A 180 -7.36 -0.25 6.14
CA HIS A 180 -7.98 -0.18 4.81
C HIS A 180 -7.30 0.82 3.84
N PHE A 181 -6.73 1.92 4.35
CA PHE A 181 -6.02 2.93 3.56
C PHE A 181 -4.49 2.91 3.75
N ALA A 182 -3.94 1.98 4.53
CA ALA A 182 -2.53 1.95 4.91
C ALA A 182 -1.58 1.91 3.70
N ASP A 183 -1.94 1.12 2.67
CA ASP A 183 -1.11 0.91 1.48
C ASP A 183 -0.91 2.18 0.62
N ALA A 184 -1.72 3.22 0.82
CA ALA A 184 -1.60 4.47 0.07
C ALA A 184 -0.61 5.47 0.69
N PHE A 185 -0.10 5.18 1.89
CA PHE A 185 0.80 6.05 2.64
C PHE A 185 2.23 5.48 2.70
N ASN A 186 3.22 6.37 2.52
CA ASN A 186 4.63 6.07 2.73
C ASN A 186 5.25 7.18 3.60
N PRO A 187 5.71 6.88 4.83
CA PRO A 187 5.75 5.57 5.46
C PRO A 187 4.36 4.98 5.73
N ARG A 188 4.28 3.65 5.74
CA ARG A 188 3.10 2.93 6.21
C ARG A 188 2.82 3.24 7.69
N PRO A 189 1.56 3.17 8.13
CA PRO A 189 1.20 3.24 9.55
C PRO A 189 1.99 2.21 10.37
N ILE A 190 2.32 2.57 11.62
CA ILE A 190 3.12 1.70 12.49
C ILE A 190 2.33 0.44 12.89
N ASN A 191 3.01 -0.70 12.90
CA ASN A 191 2.50 -1.97 13.41
C ASN A 191 2.64 -2.00 14.93
N PHE A 192 1.53 -1.93 15.67
CA PHE A 192 1.55 -1.94 17.14
C PHE A 192 1.70 -3.34 17.75
N GLN A 193 1.50 -4.41 16.97
CA GLN A 193 1.69 -5.80 17.40
C GLN A 193 3.18 -6.17 17.53
N ASP A 194 4.07 -5.44 16.84
CA ASP A 194 5.51 -5.68 16.91
C ASP A 194 6.10 -5.24 18.27
N VAL A 195 6.78 -6.16 18.97
CA VAL A 195 7.41 -5.94 20.28
C VAL A 195 8.49 -4.85 20.30
N GLY A 196 9.02 -4.49 19.13
CA GLY A 196 9.95 -3.39 18.91
C GLY A 196 9.30 -2.02 18.84
N THR A 197 7.96 -1.94 18.88
CA THR A 197 7.20 -0.68 18.76
C THR A 197 6.69 -0.20 20.12
N ILE A 198 5.38 -0.25 20.42
CA ILE A 198 4.80 0.41 21.60
C ILE A 198 5.31 -0.15 22.93
N ALA A 199 5.68 -1.43 22.97
CA ALA A 199 6.24 -2.06 24.17
C ALA A 199 7.59 -1.44 24.61
N GLN A 200 8.33 -0.81 23.68
CA GLN A 200 9.60 -0.13 24.00
C GLN A 200 9.42 1.32 24.43
N LEU A 201 8.20 1.86 24.33
CA LEU A 201 7.90 3.28 24.47
C LEU A 201 7.23 3.57 25.82
N GLN A 202 7.45 4.79 26.32
CA GLN A 202 6.69 5.34 27.44
C GLN A 202 5.38 5.94 26.92
N GLU A 203 4.34 5.98 27.74
CA GLU A 203 3.04 6.55 27.34
C GLU A 203 3.14 8.04 26.97
N ALA A 204 4.06 8.80 27.60
CA ALA A 204 4.34 10.19 27.22
C ALA A 204 4.80 10.33 25.75
N PHE A 205 5.50 9.33 25.21
CA PHE A 205 5.90 9.33 23.81
C PHE A 205 4.68 9.16 22.90
N LEU A 206 3.78 8.23 23.22
CA LEU A 206 2.54 8.04 22.46
C LEU A 206 1.65 9.29 22.56
N PHE A 207 1.54 9.89 23.74
CA PHE A 207 0.83 11.16 23.93
C PHE A 207 1.36 12.25 23.00
N TRP A 208 2.68 12.41 22.92
CA TRP A 208 3.29 13.34 21.96
C TRP A 208 2.98 12.98 20.51
N ARG A 209 3.21 11.73 20.08
CA ARG A 209 3.02 11.32 18.69
C ARG A 209 1.57 11.42 18.23
N ILE A 210 0.62 11.07 19.08
CA ILE A 210 -0.82 11.17 18.80
C ILE A 210 -1.23 12.63 18.75
N THR A 211 -0.87 13.44 19.75
CA THR A 211 -1.30 14.84 19.79
C THR A 211 -0.76 15.65 18.61
N THR A 212 0.53 15.51 18.25
CA THR A 212 1.16 16.35 17.22
C THR A 212 1.15 15.76 15.82
N GLY A 213 0.94 14.45 15.67
CA GLY A 213 0.93 13.80 14.36
C GLY A 213 2.25 13.87 13.59
N GLY A 214 2.15 13.93 12.25
CA GLY A 214 3.28 14.05 11.32
C GLY A 214 3.99 15.41 11.31
N PRO A 215 3.28 16.55 11.36
CA PRO A 215 3.91 17.87 11.47
C PRO A 215 4.72 18.04 12.76
N GLY A 216 5.71 18.94 12.73
CA GLY A 216 6.56 19.27 13.89
C GLY A 216 7.67 18.26 14.27
N LEU A 217 7.91 17.21 13.48
CA LEU A 217 8.95 16.21 13.77
C LEU A 217 10.39 16.78 13.76
N PRO A 218 11.29 16.26 14.63
CA PRO A 218 12.72 16.62 14.59
C PRO A 218 13.37 16.29 13.25
N LYS A 219 14.50 16.92 12.93
CA LYS A 219 15.22 16.67 11.67
C LYS A 219 15.60 15.20 11.49
N GLU A 220 15.85 14.47 12.56
CA GLU A 220 16.19 13.04 12.55
C GLU A 220 14.97 12.15 12.27
N GLY A 221 13.76 12.66 12.51
CA GLY A 221 12.48 12.04 12.17
C GLY A 221 11.94 12.45 10.79
N THR A 222 12.71 13.22 10.01
CA THR A 222 12.38 13.56 8.63
C THR A 222 12.47 12.31 7.74
N PRO A 223 11.75 12.26 6.61
CA PRO A 223 10.93 13.32 6.02
C PRO A 223 9.56 13.49 6.72
N TRP A 224 8.99 14.70 6.61
CA TRP A 224 7.66 15.12 7.10
C TRP A 224 6.48 14.40 6.41
N ASN A 225 6.68 13.14 6.03
CA ASN A 225 5.80 12.37 5.15
C ASN A 225 4.82 11.49 5.94
N SER A 226 4.80 11.56 7.27
CA SER A 226 3.79 10.84 8.04
C SER A 226 2.40 11.42 7.79
N ALA A 227 1.47 10.56 7.38
CA ALA A 227 0.06 10.90 7.22
C ALA A 227 -0.69 11.05 8.56
N MET A 228 -0.01 10.88 9.70
CA MET A 228 -0.65 10.90 11.01
C MET A 228 -1.24 12.30 11.31
N PRO A 229 -2.55 12.39 11.60
CA PRO A 229 -3.20 13.66 11.91
C PRO A 229 -2.67 14.35 13.18
N VAL A 230 -2.87 15.66 13.26
CA VAL A 230 -2.63 16.46 14.47
C VAL A 230 -3.86 16.31 15.39
N TRP A 231 -3.91 15.25 16.19
CA TRP A 231 -5.15 14.89 16.89
C TRP A 231 -5.56 15.87 17.99
N HIS A 232 -4.66 16.68 18.56
CA HIS A 232 -5.05 17.63 19.60
C HIS A 232 -6.00 18.74 19.09
N GLU A 233 -6.22 18.83 17.78
CA GLU A 233 -7.17 19.74 17.15
C GLU A 233 -8.56 19.14 16.95
N MET A 234 -8.69 17.82 17.08
CA MET A 234 -9.94 17.07 16.82
C MET A 234 -10.36 16.20 18.01
N LEU A 235 -9.45 15.87 18.92
CA LEU A 235 -9.69 15.06 20.11
C LEU A 235 -9.43 15.87 21.39
N SER A 236 -10.08 15.47 22.48
CA SER A 236 -9.76 15.99 23.81
C SER A 236 -8.52 15.33 24.41
N GLU A 237 -8.00 15.89 25.51
CA GLU A 237 -6.90 15.29 26.29
C GLU A 237 -7.30 13.90 26.82
N ASP A 238 -8.53 13.75 27.29
CA ASP A 238 -9.04 12.48 27.82
C ASP A 238 -9.16 11.42 26.73
N ASP A 239 -9.62 11.80 25.52
CA ASP A 239 -9.67 10.89 24.37
C ASP A 239 -8.28 10.34 24.03
N VAL A 240 -7.24 11.17 24.11
CA VAL A 240 -5.86 10.75 23.85
C VAL A 240 -5.39 9.74 24.91
N TRP A 241 -5.68 9.97 26.19
CA TRP A 241 -5.31 9.01 27.24
C TRP A 241 -6.11 7.71 27.18
N ASN A 242 -7.40 7.80 26.87
CA ASN A 242 -8.27 6.64 26.66
C ASN A 242 -7.76 5.76 25.51
N VAL A 243 -7.44 6.37 24.35
CA VAL A 243 -6.94 5.59 23.21
C VAL A 243 -5.55 5.00 23.47
N ILE A 244 -4.65 5.69 24.16
CA ILE A 244 -3.35 5.12 24.56
C ILE A 244 -3.54 3.89 25.45
N THR A 245 -4.45 3.99 26.42
CA THR A 245 -4.78 2.88 27.32
C THR A 245 -5.34 1.69 26.53
N TYR A 246 -6.25 1.96 25.59
CA TYR A 246 -6.81 0.95 24.68
C TYR A 246 -5.76 0.30 23.77
N LEU A 247 -4.81 1.06 23.20
CA LEU A 247 -3.77 0.51 22.33
C LEU A 247 -2.94 -0.55 23.07
N TYR A 248 -2.43 -0.23 24.25
CA TYR A 248 -1.66 -1.18 25.06
C TYR A 248 -2.48 -2.40 25.48
N ASP A 249 -3.73 -2.16 25.88
CA ASP A 249 -4.65 -3.22 26.25
C ASP A 249 -4.86 -4.19 25.08
N TYR A 250 -5.26 -3.69 23.91
CA TYR A 250 -5.63 -4.51 22.76
C TYR A 250 -4.50 -5.42 22.27
N VAL A 251 -3.28 -4.87 22.14
CA VAL A 251 -2.11 -5.65 21.71
C VAL A 251 -1.53 -6.52 22.84
N GLY A 252 -2.06 -6.40 24.06
CA GLY A 252 -1.59 -7.17 25.21
C GLY A 252 -0.16 -6.82 25.64
N GLN A 253 0.21 -5.54 25.58
CA GLN A 253 1.53 -5.04 25.96
C GLN A 253 1.43 -4.06 27.12
N VAL A 254 2.57 -3.79 27.76
CA VAL A 254 2.69 -2.77 28.81
C VAL A 254 3.70 -1.71 28.40
N PRO A 255 3.50 -0.44 28.76
CA PRO A 255 4.46 0.61 28.46
C PRO A 255 5.76 0.40 29.22
N ARG A 256 6.84 1.01 28.71
CA ARG A 256 8.09 1.11 29.45
C ARG A 256 7.90 2.01 30.68
N MET A 257 8.09 1.44 31.86
CA MET A 257 7.98 2.13 33.16
C MET A 257 9.30 2.06 33.94
N TRP A 258 9.63 3.11 34.68
CA TRP A 258 10.83 3.16 35.52
C TRP A 258 10.58 2.69 36.95
N ASP A 259 9.36 2.87 37.47
CA ASP A 259 8.96 2.35 38.77
C ASP A 259 8.73 0.82 38.69
N ALA A 260 9.57 0.07 39.40
CA ALA A 260 9.53 -1.39 39.38
C ALA A 260 8.27 -1.97 40.05
N ALA A 261 7.72 -1.29 41.06
CA ALA A 261 6.53 -1.74 41.76
C ALA A 261 5.29 -1.58 40.89
N GLN A 262 5.11 -0.40 40.28
CA GLN A 262 4.04 -0.17 39.31
C GLN A 262 4.17 -1.11 38.09
N SER A 263 5.40 -1.26 37.57
CA SER A 263 5.67 -2.16 36.44
C SER A 263 5.24 -3.60 36.73
N LYS A 264 5.53 -4.11 37.94
CA LYS A 264 5.10 -5.45 38.36
C LYS A 264 3.58 -5.59 38.41
N VAL A 265 2.87 -4.60 38.95
CA VAL A 265 1.40 -4.59 39.05
C VAL A 265 0.77 -4.65 37.66
N VAL A 266 1.17 -3.73 36.79
CA VAL A 266 0.63 -3.60 35.43
C VAL A 266 0.95 -4.84 34.57
N THR A 267 2.14 -5.43 34.75
CA THR A 267 2.50 -6.69 34.07
C THR A 267 1.61 -7.85 34.52
N GLY A 268 1.29 -7.94 35.82
CA GLY A 268 0.36 -8.95 36.35
C GLY A 268 -1.04 -8.83 35.75
N MET A 269 -1.58 -7.61 35.64
CA MET A 269 -2.88 -7.37 34.98
C MET A 269 -2.85 -7.81 33.51
N LYS A 270 -1.77 -7.47 32.79
CA LYS A 270 -1.57 -7.87 31.39
C LYS A 270 -1.53 -9.39 31.24
N ASP A 271 -0.80 -10.10 32.09
CA ASP A 271 -0.70 -11.57 32.02
C ASP A 271 -2.05 -12.25 32.25
N GLU A 272 -2.86 -11.75 33.18
CA GLU A 272 -4.22 -12.25 33.42
C GLU A 272 -5.14 -12.01 32.21
N LEU A 273 -5.10 -10.81 31.64
CA LEU A 273 -5.88 -10.44 30.45
C LEU A 273 -5.52 -11.30 29.23
N VAL A 274 -4.22 -11.45 28.94
CA VAL A 274 -3.73 -12.27 27.84
C VAL A 274 -4.16 -13.74 28.03
N LYS A 275 -4.06 -14.26 29.26
CA LYS A 275 -4.53 -15.62 29.57
C LYS A 275 -6.03 -15.77 29.34
N LYS A 276 -6.85 -14.81 29.79
CA LYS A 276 -8.30 -14.80 29.57
C LYS A 276 -8.66 -14.80 28.07
N ARG A 277 -7.98 -13.96 27.28
CA ARG A 277 -8.21 -13.83 25.83
C ARG A 277 -7.78 -15.07 25.04
N ALA A 278 -6.70 -15.73 25.48
CA ALA A 278 -6.23 -16.96 24.83
C ALA A 278 -7.26 -18.10 24.90
N THR A 279 -8.13 -18.11 25.91
CA THR A 279 -9.19 -19.12 26.08
C THR A 279 -10.58 -18.62 25.72
N MET A 280 -10.71 -17.37 25.26
CA MET A 280 -11.99 -16.75 24.93
C MET A 280 -12.57 -17.37 23.65
N THR A 281 -13.83 -17.79 23.68
CA THR A 281 -14.53 -18.45 22.58
C THR A 281 -15.99 -17.99 22.52
N GLY A 282 -16.70 -18.32 21.44
CA GLY A 282 -18.13 -18.05 21.32
C GLY A 282 -18.47 -16.57 21.41
N LYS A 283 -19.56 -16.25 22.12
CA LYS A 283 -20.11 -14.88 22.20
C LYS A 283 -19.13 -13.89 22.83
N ASP A 284 -18.37 -14.29 23.85
CA ASP A 284 -17.34 -13.43 24.47
C ASP A 284 -16.27 -13.00 23.44
N LEU A 285 -15.88 -13.92 22.55
CA LEU A 285 -14.91 -13.62 21.49
C LEU A 285 -15.52 -12.71 20.42
N TYR A 286 -16.78 -12.96 20.05
CA TYR A 286 -17.53 -12.12 19.12
C TYR A 286 -17.66 -10.68 19.65
N ASP A 287 -18.03 -10.50 20.91
CA ASP A 287 -18.18 -9.18 21.52
C ASP A 287 -16.85 -8.43 21.57
N PHE A 288 -15.75 -9.16 21.80
CA PHE A 288 -14.42 -8.57 21.87
C PHE A 288 -13.83 -8.18 20.49
N ARG A 289 -14.11 -8.93 19.43
CA ARG A 289 -13.45 -8.76 18.11
C ARG A 289 -14.38 -8.31 16.97
N CYS A 290 -15.66 -8.65 17.04
CA CYS A 290 -16.57 -8.56 15.89
C CYS A 290 -17.65 -7.49 16.08
N ALA A 291 -18.19 -7.34 17.30
CA ALA A 291 -19.33 -6.47 17.59
C ALA A 291 -19.06 -4.98 17.30
N VAL A 292 -17.80 -4.53 17.36
CA VAL A 292 -17.42 -3.15 17.03
C VAL A 292 -17.82 -2.73 15.60
N CYS A 293 -17.85 -3.69 14.68
CA CYS A 293 -18.31 -3.50 13.31
C CYS A 293 -19.70 -4.12 13.09
N HIS A 294 -19.91 -5.35 13.56
CA HIS A 294 -21.11 -6.13 13.27
C HIS A 294 -22.28 -5.89 14.24
N GLY A 295 -22.08 -5.14 15.32
CA GLY A 295 -23.08 -4.91 16.35
C GLY A 295 -23.25 -6.09 17.30
N ASP A 296 -23.85 -5.83 18.47
CA ASP A 296 -24.06 -6.83 19.52
C ASP A 296 -25.05 -7.93 19.07
N GLU A 297 -26.02 -7.55 18.23
CA GLU A 297 -27.05 -8.41 17.63
C GLU A 297 -26.68 -8.89 16.21
N GLY A 298 -25.47 -8.60 15.73
CA GLY A 298 -25.01 -9.06 14.43
C GLY A 298 -25.64 -8.38 13.21
N VAL A 299 -26.33 -7.25 13.39
CA VAL A 299 -27.06 -6.55 12.31
C VAL A 299 -26.22 -5.53 11.53
N GLY A 300 -24.92 -5.44 11.79
CA GLY A 300 -24.01 -4.57 11.04
C GLY A 300 -24.07 -3.10 11.42
N ASP A 301 -24.42 -2.79 12.67
CA ASP A 301 -24.65 -1.43 13.20
C ASP A 301 -23.66 -1.03 14.32
N GLY A 302 -22.55 -1.75 14.44
CA GLY A 302 -21.49 -1.42 15.39
C GLY A 302 -20.94 0.00 15.19
N VAL A 303 -20.23 0.56 16.19
CA VAL A 303 -19.74 1.94 16.17
C VAL A 303 -18.85 2.29 14.97
N ALA A 304 -18.21 1.30 14.34
CA ALA A 304 -17.42 1.48 13.12
C ALA A 304 -18.25 1.43 11.82
N ALA A 305 -19.47 0.87 11.85
CA ALA A 305 -20.27 0.58 10.67
C ALA A 305 -20.67 1.81 9.86
N GLU A 306 -20.84 2.97 10.50
CA GLU A 306 -21.17 4.23 9.81
C GLU A 306 -20.09 4.64 8.81
N PHE A 307 -18.83 4.34 9.12
CA PHE A 307 -17.66 4.84 8.39
C PHE A 307 -17.06 3.82 7.42
N LEU A 308 -17.72 2.68 7.25
CA LEU A 308 -17.26 1.59 6.39
C LEU A 308 -18.06 1.53 5.11
N TYR A 309 -17.34 1.46 3.99
CA TYR A 309 -17.91 1.07 2.72
C TYR A 309 -17.16 -0.14 2.15
N PRO A 310 -17.88 -1.25 1.87
CA PRO A 310 -19.29 -1.49 2.16
C PRO A 310 -19.56 -1.60 3.65
N LYS A 311 -20.85 -1.50 4.02
CA LYS A 311 -21.32 -1.78 5.36
C LYS A 311 -20.93 -3.20 5.83
N PRO A 312 -20.68 -3.40 7.13
CA PRO A 312 -20.56 -4.72 7.74
C PRO A 312 -21.77 -5.61 7.39
N ARG A 313 -21.55 -6.92 7.36
CA ARG A 313 -22.63 -7.88 7.06
C ARG A 313 -23.62 -7.90 8.23
N ASP A 314 -24.89 -7.74 7.89
CA ASP A 314 -26.01 -8.14 8.74
C ASP A 314 -26.19 -9.67 8.66
N PHE A 315 -26.04 -10.33 9.80
CA PHE A 315 -26.16 -11.78 9.96
C PHE A 315 -27.59 -12.24 10.26
N SER A 316 -28.50 -11.33 10.63
CA SER A 316 -29.86 -11.66 11.09
C SER A 316 -30.75 -12.30 10.03
N LEU A 317 -30.43 -12.09 8.74
CA LEU A 317 -31.20 -12.67 7.63
C LEU A 317 -30.60 -13.96 7.07
N GLY A 318 -29.49 -14.46 7.63
CA GLY A 318 -28.82 -15.65 7.10
C GLY A 318 -28.22 -15.50 5.68
N LEU A 319 -28.14 -14.28 5.15
CA LEU A 319 -27.74 -14.00 3.76
C LEU A 319 -26.23 -13.70 3.62
N PHE A 320 -25.46 -14.68 3.12
CA PHE A 320 -24.00 -14.56 2.99
C PHE A 320 -23.52 -14.45 1.54
N LYS A 321 -22.81 -13.35 1.24
CA LYS A 321 -22.32 -13.01 -0.12
C LYS A 321 -21.33 -14.02 -0.70
N TYR A 322 -20.44 -14.57 0.13
CA TYR A 322 -19.30 -15.38 -0.33
C TYR A 322 -19.43 -16.82 0.16
N LYS A 323 -20.31 -17.58 -0.48
CA LYS A 323 -20.57 -18.99 -0.18
C LYS A 323 -20.25 -19.93 -1.32
N THR A 324 -19.87 -21.16 -1.04
CA THR A 324 -19.60 -22.20 -2.03
C THR A 324 -20.75 -23.18 -2.24
N SER A 325 -21.78 -23.13 -1.39
CA SER A 325 -22.98 -23.94 -1.53
C SER A 325 -23.82 -23.54 -2.76
N PRO A 326 -24.49 -24.49 -3.44
CA PRO A 326 -25.34 -24.19 -4.59
C PRO A 326 -26.55 -23.32 -4.30
N GLY A 327 -27.02 -22.57 -5.30
CA GLY A 327 -28.33 -21.91 -5.31
C GLY A 327 -28.65 -21.13 -4.03
N ALA A 328 -29.87 -21.35 -3.50
CA ALA A 328 -30.36 -20.68 -2.29
C ALA A 328 -29.87 -21.32 -0.96
N LEU A 329 -29.09 -22.41 -1.00
CA LEU A 329 -28.61 -23.05 0.24
C LEU A 329 -27.75 -22.08 1.06
N PRO A 330 -27.80 -22.11 2.41
CA PRO A 330 -26.97 -21.26 3.24
C PRO A 330 -25.47 -21.54 3.06
N PRO A 331 -24.57 -20.65 3.51
CA PRO A 331 -23.14 -20.90 3.45
C PRO A 331 -22.75 -22.15 4.24
N ARG A 332 -21.70 -22.82 3.77
CA ARG A 332 -21.06 -23.90 4.52
C ARG A 332 -20.25 -23.32 5.67
N ASP A 333 -20.05 -24.10 6.72
CA ASP A 333 -19.23 -23.68 7.88
C ASP A 333 -17.81 -23.32 7.43
N GLU A 334 -17.26 -24.06 6.46
CA GLU A 334 -15.95 -23.76 5.90
C GLU A 334 -15.91 -22.43 5.14
N ASP A 335 -17.03 -21.96 4.56
CA ASP A 335 -17.10 -20.66 3.90
C ASP A 335 -17.00 -19.52 4.93
N LEU A 336 -17.68 -19.68 6.07
CA LEU A 336 -17.64 -18.74 7.20
C LEU A 336 -16.24 -18.73 7.82
N ILE A 337 -15.70 -19.91 8.13
CA ILE A 337 -14.34 -20.06 8.69
C ILE A 337 -13.29 -19.45 7.76
N LYS A 338 -13.37 -19.73 6.46
CA LYS A 338 -12.45 -19.16 5.47
C LYS A 338 -12.56 -17.63 5.44
N THR A 339 -13.79 -17.10 5.45
CA THR A 339 -14.01 -15.65 5.44
C THR A 339 -13.46 -14.97 6.70
N ILE A 340 -13.60 -15.59 7.87
CA ILE A 340 -13.02 -15.06 9.13
C ILE A 340 -11.49 -15.13 9.10
N ASN A 341 -10.91 -16.24 8.64
CA ASN A 341 -9.46 -16.43 8.60
C ASN A 341 -8.75 -15.51 7.61
N GLU A 342 -9.27 -15.43 6.39
CA GLU A 342 -8.66 -14.72 5.26
C GLU A 342 -9.08 -13.25 5.19
N GLY A 343 -10.24 -12.92 5.78
CA GLY A 343 -10.86 -11.60 5.64
C GLY A 343 -11.41 -11.35 4.24
N LEU A 344 -11.71 -10.09 3.96
CA LEU A 344 -12.24 -9.66 2.66
C LEU A 344 -11.43 -8.48 2.12
N GLN A 345 -10.56 -8.77 1.16
CA GLN A 345 -9.71 -7.77 0.50
C GLN A 345 -10.52 -6.55 0.01
N GLY A 346 -10.03 -5.34 0.27
CA GLY A 346 -10.73 -4.10 -0.09
C GLY A 346 -12.01 -3.86 0.72
N THR A 347 -12.04 -4.29 1.99
CA THR A 347 -13.07 -3.94 2.98
C THR A 347 -12.41 -3.67 4.34
N GLY A 348 -13.23 -3.34 5.35
CA GLY A 348 -12.81 -3.27 6.75
C GLY A 348 -12.72 -4.63 7.47
N MET A 349 -13.02 -5.76 6.82
CA MET A 349 -12.96 -7.10 7.44
C MET A 349 -11.55 -7.72 7.26
N PRO A 350 -10.70 -7.73 8.29
CA PRO A 350 -9.35 -8.29 8.21
C PRO A 350 -9.37 -9.82 8.24
N GLY A 351 -8.23 -10.43 7.93
CA GLY A 351 -8.01 -11.86 8.15
C GLY A 351 -7.50 -12.13 9.56
N TRP A 352 -8.25 -12.92 10.34
CA TRP A 352 -7.97 -13.12 11.77
C TRP A 352 -7.00 -14.25 12.10
N HIS A 353 -6.51 -14.99 11.10
CA HIS A 353 -5.65 -16.17 11.30
C HIS A 353 -4.33 -15.86 12.04
N THR A 354 -3.90 -14.60 12.08
CA THR A 354 -2.68 -14.16 12.79
C THR A 354 -2.88 -13.97 14.29
N LEU A 355 -4.10 -13.63 14.73
CA LEU A 355 -4.42 -13.31 16.13
C LEU A 355 -5.34 -14.33 16.81
N MET A 356 -6.01 -15.21 16.05
CA MET A 356 -6.93 -16.21 16.59
C MET A 356 -6.53 -17.63 16.23
N SER A 357 -6.69 -18.55 17.17
CA SER A 357 -6.51 -19.99 16.91
C SER A 357 -7.65 -20.57 16.05
N PRO A 358 -7.43 -21.71 15.36
CA PRO A 358 -8.50 -22.39 14.62
C PRO A 358 -9.73 -22.72 15.46
N GLN A 359 -9.54 -23.05 16.75
CA GLN A 359 -10.63 -23.33 17.69
C GLN A 359 -11.45 -22.07 17.99
N GLN A 360 -10.79 -20.94 18.20
CA GLN A 360 -11.45 -19.65 18.41
C GLN A 360 -12.27 -19.25 17.19
N VAL A 361 -11.69 -19.33 15.99
CA VAL A 361 -12.39 -19.05 14.73
C VAL A 361 -13.60 -19.96 14.55
N SER A 362 -13.44 -21.26 14.79
CA SER A 362 -14.54 -22.23 14.68
C SER A 362 -15.65 -21.94 15.69
N SER A 363 -15.31 -21.44 16.89
CA SER A 363 -16.28 -21.10 17.93
C SER A 363 -17.18 -19.90 17.58
N LEU A 364 -16.80 -19.07 16.60
CA LEU A 364 -17.61 -17.94 16.14
C LEU A 364 -18.73 -18.36 15.18
N VAL A 365 -18.57 -19.48 14.47
CA VAL A 365 -19.57 -19.98 13.51
C VAL A 365 -20.96 -20.15 14.14
N PRO A 366 -21.14 -20.86 15.27
CA PRO A 366 -22.46 -20.98 15.88
C PRO A 366 -23.03 -19.63 16.35
N VAL A 367 -22.19 -18.69 16.80
CA VAL A 367 -22.65 -17.35 17.21
C VAL A 367 -23.19 -16.56 16.02
N ILE A 368 -22.47 -16.60 14.89
CA ILE A 368 -22.89 -15.92 13.67
C ILE A 368 -24.22 -16.50 13.16
N LYS A 369 -24.38 -17.83 13.21
CA LYS A 369 -25.63 -18.49 12.83
C LYS A 369 -26.77 -18.17 13.81
N SER A 370 -26.49 -17.99 15.10
CA SER A 370 -27.54 -17.72 16.10
C SER A 370 -28.18 -16.34 15.98
N PHE A 371 -27.60 -15.40 15.24
CA PHE A 371 -28.25 -14.11 15.00
C PHE A 371 -29.43 -14.20 14.04
N ASP A 372 -29.52 -15.29 13.30
CA ASP A 372 -30.54 -15.52 12.28
C ASP A 372 -31.95 -15.61 12.83
N ILE A 373 -32.77 -14.62 12.52
CA ILE A 373 -34.18 -14.57 12.89
C ILE A 373 -35.08 -15.25 11.86
N THR A 374 -34.52 -15.75 10.76
CA THR A 374 -35.27 -16.37 9.66
C THR A 374 -35.32 -17.89 9.73
N GLY A 375 -34.59 -18.50 10.67
CA GLY A 375 -34.51 -19.96 10.79
C GLY A 375 -33.83 -20.64 9.59
N THR A 376 -32.98 -19.94 8.85
CA THR A 376 -32.25 -20.45 7.67
C THR A 376 -31.43 -21.72 7.98
N TRP A 377 -30.93 -21.86 9.22
CA TRP A 377 -30.21 -23.06 9.66
C TRP A 377 -31.04 -24.02 10.50
N ALA A 378 -32.35 -23.82 10.65
CA ALA A 378 -33.21 -24.76 11.35
C ALA A 378 -33.50 -25.98 10.45
N PRO A 379 -33.45 -27.23 10.98
CA PRO A 379 -33.95 -28.39 10.27
C PRO A 379 -35.43 -28.23 9.88
N GLU A 380 -35.87 -28.88 8.80
CA GLU A 380 -37.28 -28.84 8.38
C GLU A 380 -38.23 -29.41 9.45
N GLU A 381 -37.71 -30.34 10.26
CA GLU A 381 -38.40 -30.97 11.37
C GLU A 381 -38.30 -30.22 12.72
N ALA A 382 -37.72 -29.03 12.76
CA ALA A 382 -37.59 -28.25 13.99
C ALA A 382 -38.97 -27.91 14.59
N GLU A 383 -39.11 -28.09 15.91
CA GLU A 383 -40.34 -27.78 16.64
C GLU A 383 -40.44 -26.28 16.95
N ASP A 384 -41.65 -25.73 17.07
CA ASP A 384 -41.86 -24.29 17.35
C ASP A 384 -41.20 -23.87 18.67
N GLU A 385 -41.11 -24.76 19.66
CA GLU A 385 -40.44 -24.53 20.94
C GLU A 385 -38.90 -24.43 20.81
N GLU A 386 -38.33 -24.81 19.67
CA GLU A 386 -36.91 -24.63 19.36
C GLU A 386 -36.61 -23.25 18.77
N PHE A 387 -37.58 -22.34 18.69
CA PHE A 387 -37.39 -20.94 18.31
C PHE A 387 -37.67 -20.01 19.49
N ASP A 388 -36.89 -18.93 19.59
CA ASP A 388 -37.19 -17.85 20.54
C ASP A 388 -38.28 -16.89 20.02
N ASP A 389 -38.66 -15.92 20.84
CA ASP A 389 -39.71 -14.94 20.51
C ASP A 389 -39.34 -14.08 19.29
N GLU A 390 -38.05 -13.98 18.97
CA GLU A 390 -37.51 -13.27 17.81
C GLU A 390 -37.39 -14.15 16.56
N GLY A 391 -37.70 -15.45 16.65
CA GLY A 391 -37.64 -16.40 15.53
C GLY A 391 -36.26 -17.03 15.31
N ARG A 392 -35.35 -16.91 16.27
CA ARG A 392 -34.02 -17.51 16.19
C ARG A 392 -34.06 -18.97 16.61
N TYR A 393 -33.37 -19.81 15.86
CA TYR A 393 -33.27 -21.23 16.18
C TYR A 393 -32.34 -21.45 17.39
N THR A 394 -32.89 -22.04 18.45
CA THR A 394 -32.23 -22.37 19.73
C THR A 394 -31.99 -23.88 19.90
N GLY A 395 -32.46 -24.70 18.95
CA GLY A 395 -32.25 -26.14 18.93
C GLY A 395 -30.77 -26.55 18.84
N LYS A 396 -30.47 -27.78 19.25
CA LYS A 396 -29.08 -28.25 19.41
C LYS A 396 -28.39 -28.67 18.11
N ASN A 397 -29.17 -28.88 17.05
CA ASN A 397 -28.70 -29.45 15.80
C ASN A 397 -29.05 -28.52 14.63
N PRO A 398 -28.27 -27.44 14.39
CA PRO A 398 -28.46 -26.62 13.20
C PRO A 398 -28.04 -27.41 11.95
N LEU A 399 -28.62 -27.06 10.80
CA LEU A 399 -28.27 -27.63 9.51
C LEU A 399 -26.78 -27.43 9.19
N ILE A 400 -26.17 -28.51 8.66
CA ILE A 400 -24.79 -28.51 8.16
C ILE A 400 -24.83 -28.73 6.65
N ILE A 401 -24.43 -27.69 5.92
CA ILE A 401 -24.41 -27.73 4.45
C ILE A 401 -23.08 -28.31 3.97
N THR A 402 -23.16 -29.35 3.14
CA THR A 402 -21.97 -30.07 2.61
C THR A 402 -21.83 -29.95 1.10
N GLU A 403 -22.92 -29.57 0.43
CA GLU A 403 -23.05 -29.40 -1.00
C GLU A 403 -22.15 -28.26 -1.51
N ARG A 404 -21.57 -28.45 -2.68
CA ARG A 404 -20.72 -27.45 -3.34
C ARG A 404 -21.24 -27.17 -4.74
N GLU A 405 -21.11 -25.91 -5.15
CA GLU A 405 -21.42 -25.52 -6.53
C GLU A 405 -20.58 -26.36 -7.50
N PRO A 406 -21.23 -27.09 -8.44
CA PRO A 406 -20.56 -27.90 -9.44
C PRO A 406 -19.58 -27.05 -10.27
N ALA A 407 -18.35 -27.56 -10.44
CA ALA A 407 -17.29 -26.91 -11.23
C ALA A 407 -16.87 -27.77 -12.45
N GLU A 408 -17.63 -28.82 -12.75
CA GLU A 408 -17.43 -29.67 -13.92
C GLU A 408 -17.65 -28.86 -15.22
N GLY A 409 -16.93 -29.26 -16.27
CA GLY A 409 -17.02 -28.59 -17.57
C GLY A 409 -16.27 -27.27 -17.67
N GLN A 410 -15.31 -27.01 -16.76
CA GLN A 410 -14.45 -25.83 -16.85
C GLN A 410 -13.80 -25.69 -18.23
N VAL A 411 -14.13 -24.60 -18.92
CA VAL A 411 -13.56 -24.29 -20.24
C VAL A 411 -12.14 -23.73 -20.06
N PRO A 412 -11.12 -24.27 -20.76
CA PRO A 412 -9.76 -23.75 -20.71
C PRO A 412 -9.66 -22.27 -21.06
N TYR A 413 -8.72 -21.57 -20.42
CA TYR A 413 -8.43 -20.17 -20.72
C TYR A 413 -7.74 -20.04 -22.09
N ALA A 414 -8.47 -19.52 -23.07
CA ALA A 414 -8.03 -19.36 -24.45
C ALA A 414 -8.72 -18.16 -25.13
N GLU A 415 -8.09 -17.60 -26.16
CA GLU A 415 -8.59 -16.42 -26.88
C GLU A 415 -10.04 -16.59 -27.41
N ASP A 416 -10.36 -17.75 -28.00
CA ASP A 416 -11.73 -18.06 -28.46
C ASP A 416 -12.76 -18.03 -27.30
N SER A 417 -12.38 -18.55 -26.14
CA SER A 417 -13.22 -18.56 -24.93
C SER A 417 -13.44 -17.14 -24.41
N ILE A 418 -12.40 -16.29 -24.43
CA ILE A 418 -12.47 -14.88 -24.04
C ILE A 418 -13.42 -14.11 -24.96
N GLN A 419 -13.33 -14.32 -26.27
CA GLN A 419 -14.19 -13.64 -27.25
C GLN A 419 -15.68 -14.05 -27.11
N LYS A 420 -15.95 -15.35 -26.94
CA LYS A 420 -17.31 -15.84 -26.62
C LYS A 420 -17.81 -15.26 -25.30
N GLY A 421 -16.93 -15.22 -24.29
CA GLY A 421 -17.22 -14.67 -22.97
C GLY A 421 -17.59 -13.20 -23.01
N GLN A 422 -16.86 -12.39 -23.79
CA GLN A 422 -17.16 -10.98 -23.99
C GLN A 422 -18.55 -10.79 -24.61
N GLN A 423 -18.92 -11.60 -25.60
CA GLN A 423 -20.24 -11.52 -26.24
C GLN A 423 -21.37 -11.90 -25.27
N ALA A 424 -21.19 -12.96 -24.48
CA ALA A 424 -22.16 -13.38 -23.48
C ALA A 424 -22.27 -12.34 -22.33
N PHE A 425 -21.15 -11.79 -21.87
CA PHE A 425 -21.10 -10.75 -20.85
C PHE A 425 -21.86 -9.49 -21.27
N LYS A 426 -21.73 -9.04 -22.52
CA LYS A 426 -22.48 -7.89 -23.04
C LYS A 426 -24.00 -8.08 -22.97
N LYS A 427 -24.48 -9.31 -23.13
CA LYS A 427 -25.92 -9.62 -23.11
C LYS A 427 -26.51 -9.66 -21.70
N ALA A 428 -25.73 -10.12 -20.72
CA ALA A 428 -26.24 -10.43 -19.38
C ALA A 428 -25.72 -9.52 -18.26
N CYS A 429 -24.57 -8.85 -18.45
CA CYS A 429 -23.83 -8.21 -17.36
C CYS A 429 -23.58 -6.70 -17.58
N ALA A 430 -23.52 -6.25 -18.84
CA ALA A 430 -23.08 -4.90 -19.18
C ALA A 430 -23.98 -3.78 -18.63
N GLU A 431 -25.27 -4.02 -18.39
CA GLU A 431 -26.19 -3.01 -17.83
C GLU A 431 -25.72 -2.48 -16.46
N CYS A 432 -25.09 -3.34 -15.65
CA CYS A 432 -24.55 -2.98 -14.35
C CYS A 432 -23.04 -2.77 -14.39
N HIS A 433 -22.30 -3.66 -15.08
CA HIS A 433 -20.83 -3.65 -15.04
C HIS A 433 -20.18 -2.76 -16.12
N GLY A 434 -20.93 -2.30 -17.12
CA GLY A 434 -20.41 -1.67 -18.32
C GLY A 434 -19.69 -2.67 -19.24
N ASP A 435 -19.54 -2.34 -20.52
CA ASP A 435 -18.95 -3.24 -21.53
C ASP A 435 -17.50 -3.67 -21.22
N GLU A 436 -16.76 -2.85 -20.47
CA GLU A 436 -15.37 -3.10 -20.09
C GLU A 436 -15.22 -3.53 -18.62
N GLY A 437 -16.33 -3.81 -17.94
CA GLY A 437 -16.33 -4.34 -16.57
C GLY A 437 -15.88 -3.35 -15.49
N ARG A 438 -15.86 -2.04 -15.76
CA ARG A 438 -15.43 -1.00 -14.79
C ARG A 438 -16.48 -0.65 -13.73
N GLY A 439 -17.69 -1.20 -13.85
CA GLY A 439 -18.79 -0.92 -12.92
C GLY A 439 -19.50 0.41 -13.19
N ASN A 440 -19.35 0.97 -14.38
CA ASN A 440 -20.13 2.12 -14.82
C ASN A 440 -21.53 1.66 -15.24
N ILE A 441 -22.54 2.04 -14.47
CA ILE A 441 -23.92 1.61 -14.68
C ILE A 441 -24.47 2.37 -15.89
N ILE A 442 -24.85 1.64 -16.94
CA ILE A 442 -25.40 2.24 -18.18
C ILE A 442 -26.93 2.23 -18.22
N SER A 443 -27.57 1.45 -17.34
CA SER A 443 -29.04 1.31 -17.28
C SER A 443 -29.75 2.53 -16.67
N GLY A 444 -29.03 3.42 -15.97
CA GLY A 444 -29.62 4.48 -15.16
C GLY A 444 -30.28 3.98 -13.86
N LYS A 445 -30.21 2.68 -13.57
CA LYS A 445 -30.78 2.11 -12.35
C LYS A 445 -29.84 2.32 -11.17
N ARG A 446 -30.31 3.07 -10.17
CA ARG A 446 -29.66 3.14 -8.85
C ARG A 446 -29.70 1.76 -8.20
N LEU A 447 -28.52 1.19 -7.95
CA LEU A 447 -28.37 -0.13 -7.31
C LEU A 447 -28.26 0.05 -5.79
N ALA A 448 -28.94 -0.82 -5.06
CA ALA A 448 -28.87 -0.91 -3.61
C ALA A 448 -28.86 -2.38 -3.18
N ASP A 449 -28.29 -2.69 -2.03
CA ASP A 449 -28.49 -4.01 -1.42
C ASP A 449 -29.91 -4.15 -0.85
N ASP A 450 -30.24 -5.34 -0.34
CA ASP A 450 -31.58 -5.65 0.17
C ASP A 450 -31.96 -4.81 1.41
N TRP A 451 -30.98 -4.12 2.01
CA TRP A 451 -31.14 -3.16 3.11
C TRP A 451 -31.15 -1.70 2.62
N GLU A 452 -31.36 -1.49 1.33
CA GLU A 452 -31.39 -0.17 0.67
C GLU A 452 -30.06 0.62 0.72
N ASN A 453 -28.97 0.01 1.21
CA ASN A 453 -27.67 0.66 1.19
C ASN A 453 -27.15 0.71 -0.25
N ARG A 454 -26.61 1.88 -0.64
CA ARG A 454 -25.99 2.02 -1.95
C ARG A 454 -24.87 1.00 -2.12
N ILE A 455 -24.89 0.27 -3.23
CA ILE A 455 -23.80 -0.62 -3.64
C ILE A 455 -23.42 -0.37 -5.10
N TRP A 456 -22.11 -0.34 -5.34
CA TRP A 456 -21.56 -0.24 -6.68
C TRP A 456 -21.04 -1.59 -7.18
N PRO A 457 -21.26 -1.93 -8.46
CA PRO A 457 -20.57 -3.04 -9.08
C PRO A 457 -19.05 -2.86 -8.94
N ARG A 458 -18.37 -3.96 -8.60
CA ARG A 458 -16.92 -3.97 -8.49
C ARG A 458 -16.31 -3.67 -9.86
N ASP A 459 -15.23 -2.89 -9.86
CA ASP A 459 -14.39 -2.73 -11.05
C ASP A 459 -13.64 -4.05 -11.28
N LEU A 460 -14.12 -4.83 -12.25
CA LEU A 460 -13.56 -6.12 -12.63
C LEU A 460 -12.18 -5.96 -13.28
N THR A 461 -11.78 -4.76 -13.68
CA THR A 461 -10.42 -4.55 -14.18
C THR A 461 -9.40 -4.45 -13.03
N SER A 462 -9.82 -4.33 -11.77
CA SER A 462 -8.96 -4.06 -10.62
C SER A 462 -8.89 -5.27 -9.67
N PRO A 463 -8.14 -6.34 -10.02
CA PRO A 463 -8.18 -7.60 -9.30
C PRO A 463 -7.80 -7.50 -7.84
N TRP A 464 -6.95 -6.55 -7.44
CA TRP A 464 -6.58 -6.33 -6.02
C TRP A 464 -7.76 -5.88 -5.13
N THR A 465 -8.97 -5.76 -5.68
CA THR A 465 -10.19 -5.45 -4.95
C THR A 465 -11.22 -6.57 -4.95
N TRP A 466 -10.91 -7.70 -5.61
CA TRP A 466 -11.81 -8.84 -5.67
C TRP A 466 -11.81 -9.62 -4.36
N ARG A 467 -13.00 -9.86 -3.82
CA ARG A 467 -13.19 -10.43 -2.48
C ARG A 467 -13.35 -11.94 -2.56
N ASN A 468 -12.46 -12.67 -1.88
CA ASN A 468 -12.42 -14.14 -1.84
C ASN A 468 -12.28 -14.82 -3.22
N THR A 469 -12.05 -14.04 -4.30
CA THR A 469 -11.89 -14.56 -5.66
C THR A 469 -10.43 -14.88 -5.98
N ASN A 470 -9.49 -14.06 -5.51
CA ASN A 470 -8.05 -14.27 -5.71
C ASN A 470 -7.45 -15.31 -4.77
N THR A 471 -8.17 -15.72 -3.73
CA THR A 471 -7.69 -16.68 -2.73
C THR A 471 -7.65 -18.07 -3.36
N VAL A 472 -6.42 -18.57 -3.58
CA VAL A 472 -6.12 -19.89 -4.14
C VAL A 472 -5.49 -20.80 -3.10
N SER A 473 -5.50 -22.10 -3.35
CA SER A 473 -4.81 -23.05 -2.47
C SER A 473 -3.29 -22.88 -2.55
N ASP A 474 -2.60 -23.10 -1.43
CA ASP A 474 -1.14 -23.04 -1.36
C ASP A 474 -0.46 -24.08 -2.25
N GLY A 475 0.73 -23.75 -2.77
CA GLY A 475 1.59 -24.68 -3.52
C GLY A 475 1.15 -24.96 -4.96
N LEU A 476 0.12 -24.28 -5.47
CA LEU A 476 -0.32 -24.40 -6.86
C LEU A 476 0.64 -23.71 -7.83
N GLN A 477 0.81 -24.30 -9.02
CA GLN A 477 1.51 -23.65 -10.14
C GLN A 477 0.64 -22.56 -10.79
N ASP A 478 1.24 -21.62 -11.51
CA ASP A 478 0.55 -20.46 -12.11
C ASP A 478 -0.70 -20.82 -12.93
N GLU A 479 -0.64 -21.91 -13.71
CA GLU A 479 -1.78 -22.38 -14.49
C GLU A 479 -2.92 -22.90 -13.61
N GLN A 480 -2.59 -23.62 -12.53
CA GLN A 480 -3.57 -24.13 -11.58
C GLN A 480 -4.19 -23.00 -10.75
N GLN A 481 -3.38 -22.02 -10.33
CA GLN A 481 -3.87 -20.81 -9.66
C GLN A 481 -4.85 -20.06 -10.57
N ARG A 482 -4.49 -19.87 -11.84
CA ARG A 482 -5.38 -19.26 -12.84
C ARG A 482 -6.69 -20.02 -12.99
N ALA A 483 -6.63 -21.34 -13.15
CA ALA A 483 -7.83 -22.18 -13.25
C ALA A 483 -8.73 -22.06 -12.00
N GLN A 484 -8.15 -22.01 -10.80
CA GLN A 484 -8.91 -21.88 -9.57
C GLN A 484 -9.54 -20.49 -9.42
N ILE A 485 -8.84 -19.41 -9.80
CA ILE A 485 -9.42 -18.05 -9.80
C ILE A 485 -10.60 -17.98 -10.79
N ILE A 486 -10.46 -18.55 -11.98
CA ILE A 486 -11.56 -18.62 -12.97
C ILE A 486 -12.74 -19.40 -12.40
N SER A 487 -12.49 -20.50 -11.69
CA SER A 487 -13.53 -21.27 -10.99
C SER A 487 -14.23 -20.43 -9.90
N ASN A 488 -13.46 -19.66 -9.12
CA ASN A 488 -14.04 -18.74 -8.12
C ASN A 488 -14.92 -17.66 -8.77
N ILE A 489 -14.52 -17.10 -9.93
CA ILE A 489 -15.34 -16.15 -10.70
C ILE A 489 -16.62 -16.82 -11.19
N TYR A 490 -16.49 -17.99 -11.83
CA TYR A 490 -17.61 -18.79 -12.30
C TYR A 490 -18.60 -19.07 -11.17
N GLN A 491 -18.11 -19.38 -9.97
CA GLN A 491 -18.94 -19.65 -8.83
C GLN A 491 -19.74 -18.41 -8.36
N ARG A 492 -19.11 -17.22 -8.31
CA ARG A 492 -19.82 -15.96 -8.00
C ARG A 492 -20.91 -15.66 -9.04
N LEU A 493 -20.60 -15.85 -10.32
CA LEU A 493 -21.54 -15.66 -11.43
C LEU A 493 -22.70 -16.66 -11.35
N SER A 494 -22.40 -17.92 -11.05
CA SER A 494 -23.39 -19.00 -11.03
C SER A 494 -24.36 -18.81 -9.88
N ILE A 495 -23.85 -18.76 -8.63
CA ILE A 495 -24.67 -18.65 -7.42
C ILE A 495 -25.32 -17.26 -7.30
N GLY A 496 -24.69 -16.24 -7.87
CA GLY A 496 -25.01 -14.84 -7.57
C GLY A 496 -24.37 -14.37 -6.27
N ILE A 497 -24.66 -13.11 -5.91
CA ILE A 497 -24.21 -12.52 -4.65
C ILE A 497 -25.46 -12.10 -3.88
N ILE A 498 -25.98 -13.02 -3.07
CA ILE A 498 -27.21 -12.83 -2.31
C ILE A 498 -27.12 -11.60 -1.39
N GLY A 499 -28.24 -10.91 -1.17
CA GLY A 499 -28.23 -9.61 -0.51
C GLY A 499 -27.69 -8.49 -1.40
N THR A 500 -27.63 -8.67 -2.73
CA THR A 500 -27.25 -7.61 -3.69
C THR A 500 -28.02 -7.77 -4.99
N PRO A 501 -28.01 -6.75 -5.88
CA PRO A 501 -28.62 -6.86 -7.20
C PRO A 501 -27.93 -7.82 -8.18
N MET A 502 -26.83 -8.50 -7.80
CA MET A 502 -26.15 -9.48 -8.65
C MET A 502 -26.84 -10.84 -8.55
N PRO A 503 -27.66 -11.24 -9.55
CA PRO A 503 -28.50 -12.42 -9.47
C PRO A 503 -27.69 -13.71 -9.67
N ALA A 504 -28.31 -14.84 -9.35
CA ALA A 504 -27.83 -16.14 -9.83
C ALA A 504 -28.02 -16.24 -11.35
N HIS A 505 -27.00 -16.71 -12.06
CA HIS A 505 -27.08 -16.96 -13.50
C HIS A 505 -27.23 -18.44 -13.86
N ARG A 506 -27.38 -19.30 -12.85
CA ARG A 506 -27.90 -20.67 -12.99
C ARG A 506 -29.39 -20.72 -12.63
N ALA A 507 -30.06 -21.80 -13.03
CA ALA A 507 -31.36 -22.14 -12.49
C ALA A 507 -31.28 -22.36 -10.97
N VAL A 508 -32.17 -21.69 -10.25
CA VAL A 508 -32.28 -21.77 -8.78
C VAL A 508 -33.16 -22.95 -8.37
N GLU A 509 -34.16 -23.29 -9.20
CA GLU A 509 -35.09 -24.40 -8.96
C GLU A 509 -34.88 -25.53 -9.99
N GLU A 510 -35.16 -26.75 -9.57
CA GLU A 510 -35.07 -27.94 -10.42
C GLU A 510 -36.07 -27.87 -11.57
N GLY A 511 -35.61 -28.13 -12.80
CA GLY A 511 -36.42 -28.08 -14.02
C GLY A 511 -36.44 -26.74 -14.77
N ASN A 512 -35.94 -25.66 -14.16
CA ASN A 512 -35.78 -24.38 -14.82
C ASN A 512 -34.52 -24.35 -15.71
N LYS A 513 -34.54 -23.54 -16.77
CA LYS A 513 -33.36 -23.30 -17.61
C LYS A 513 -32.48 -22.23 -16.98
N ASP A 514 -31.17 -22.39 -17.16
CA ASP A 514 -30.22 -21.36 -16.75
C ASP A 514 -30.51 -20.03 -17.49
N PRO A 515 -30.51 -18.89 -16.78
CA PRO A 515 -30.48 -17.57 -17.40
C PRO A 515 -29.27 -17.36 -18.33
N VAL A 516 -28.12 -17.92 -17.95
CA VAL A 516 -26.91 -17.97 -18.77
C VAL A 516 -26.42 -19.42 -18.82
N SER A 517 -26.28 -19.97 -20.03
CA SER A 517 -25.90 -21.37 -20.21
C SER A 517 -24.62 -21.72 -19.44
N LEU A 518 -24.49 -22.98 -18.99
CA LEU A 518 -23.30 -23.46 -18.29
C LEU A 518 -21.99 -23.14 -19.03
N GLU A 519 -21.97 -23.35 -20.34
CA GLU A 519 -20.80 -23.06 -21.19
C GLU A 519 -20.52 -21.55 -21.26
N ASP A 520 -21.55 -20.73 -21.46
CA ASP A 520 -21.40 -19.26 -21.47
C ASP A 520 -20.91 -18.72 -20.12
N ARG A 521 -21.32 -19.32 -18.99
CA ARG A 521 -20.83 -18.93 -17.64
C ARG A 521 -19.32 -19.13 -17.52
N TRP A 522 -18.77 -20.21 -18.07
CA TRP A 522 -17.33 -20.44 -18.12
C TRP A 522 -16.60 -19.50 -19.07
N HIS A 523 -17.18 -19.22 -20.24
CA HIS A 523 -16.65 -18.22 -21.16
C HIS A 523 -16.62 -16.82 -20.52
N ILE A 524 -17.68 -16.40 -19.84
CA ILE A 524 -17.73 -15.14 -19.10
C ILE A 524 -16.65 -15.11 -18.01
N ALA A 525 -16.48 -16.21 -17.24
CA ALA A 525 -15.44 -16.27 -16.21
C ALA A 525 -14.03 -16.09 -16.79
N ASN A 526 -13.74 -16.68 -17.96
CA ASN A 526 -12.50 -16.47 -18.69
C ASN A 526 -12.34 -15.01 -19.14
N PHE A 527 -13.40 -14.39 -19.68
CA PHE A 527 -13.38 -12.97 -20.07
C PHE A 527 -13.14 -12.05 -18.88
N VAL A 528 -13.85 -12.24 -17.76
CA VAL A 528 -13.66 -11.46 -16.53
C VAL A 528 -12.24 -11.63 -15.99
N TYR A 529 -11.67 -12.84 -16.05
CA TYR A 529 -10.26 -13.05 -15.71
C TYR A 529 -9.32 -12.27 -16.64
N SER A 530 -9.60 -12.20 -17.94
CA SER A 530 -8.75 -11.44 -18.89
C SER A 530 -8.77 -9.93 -18.67
N LEU A 531 -9.80 -9.37 -18.02
CA LEU A 531 -9.87 -7.93 -17.70
C LEU A 531 -8.78 -7.48 -16.71
N ARG A 532 -8.09 -8.44 -16.07
CA ARG A 532 -6.96 -8.21 -15.17
C ARG A 532 -5.71 -7.76 -15.91
N ASP A 533 -5.54 -8.15 -17.17
CA ASP A 533 -4.35 -7.87 -17.98
C ASP A 533 -4.36 -6.40 -18.41
N LYS A 534 -3.70 -5.56 -17.60
CA LYS A 534 -3.61 -4.12 -17.81
C LYS A 534 -2.28 -3.71 -18.45
N ALA A 535 -2.31 -2.60 -19.16
CA ALA A 535 -1.10 -1.91 -19.65
C ALA A 535 -0.24 -1.26 -18.52
N ALA A 536 -0.72 -1.28 -17.27
CA ALA A 536 -0.04 -0.74 -16.10
C ALA A 536 -0.05 -1.79 -14.97
N PRO A 537 1.06 -1.94 -14.23
CA PRO A 537 1.10 -2.82 -13.07
C PRO A 537 0.10 -2.38 -11.99
N PRO A 538 -0.32 -3.29 -11.08
CA PRO A 538 -1.02 -2.96 -9.86
C PRO A 538 -0.33 -1.85 -9.06
N PRO A 539 -1.09 -1.01 -8.34
CA PRO A 539 -0.51 0.10 -7.62
C PRO A 539 0.30 -0.37 -6.40
N GLY A 540 1.48 0.24 -6.22
CA GLY A 540 2.44 -0.09 -5.16
C GLY A 540 3.71 -0.83 -5.61
N GLU A 541 3.85 -1.16 -6.91
CA GLU A 541 5.06 -1.82 -7.43
C GLU A 541 6.25 -0.87 -7.63
N THR A 542 6.01 0.42 -7.80
CA THR A 542 7.06 1.42 -7.99
C THR A 542 6.65 2.79 -7.46
N ASP A 543 7.61 3.49 -6.87
CA ASP A 543 7.44 4.87 -6.42
C ASP A 543 7.91 5.90 -7.47
N ILE A 544 8.30 5.45 -8.67
CA ILE A 544 8.90 6.28 -9.73
C ILE A 544 7.99 6.33 -10.96
N ILE A 545 7.57 7.54 -11.32
CA ILE A 545 6.91 7.90 -12.57
C ILE A 545 7.99 8.31 -13.57
N TRP A 546 8.01 7.62 -14.71
CA TRP A 546 9.03 7.81 -15.74
C TRP A 546 8.52 8.73 -16.83
N GLY A 547 9.27 9.78 -17.14
CA GLY A 547 9.08 10.55 -18.36
C GLY A 547 9.70 9.83 -19.55
N THR A 548 8.95 9.69 -20.65
CA THR A 548 9.50 9.21 -21.92
C THR A 548 9.80 10.40 -22.84
N PRO A 549 11.03 10.55 -23.35
CA PRO A 549 11.40 11.65 -24.24
C PRO A 549 10.78 11.49 -25.64
N ILE A 550 10.25 12.58 -26.18
CA ILE A 550 9.69 12.69 -27.52
C ILE A 550 10.40 13.83 -28.26
N ALA A 551 10.84 13.58 -29.50
CA ALA A 551 11.58 14.57 -30.29
C ALA A 551 10.68 15.69 -30.85
N GLY A 552 9.39 15.42 -31.06
CA GLY A 552 8.44 16.30 -31.73
C GLY A 552 7.42 16.97 -30.80
N GLU A 553 6.26 17.28 -31.36
CA GLU A 553 5.13 17.82 -30.62
C GLU A 553 4.56 16.79 -29.64
N LEU A 554 4.15 17.27 -28.48
CA LEU A 554 3.52 16.45 -27.44
C LEU A 554 2.00 16.42 -27.62
N PRO A 555 1.35 15.29 -27.30
CA PRO A 555 -0.08 15.13 -27.48
C PRO A 555 -0.89 16.18 -26.71
N ASP A 556 -2.00 16.60 -27.32
CA ASP A 556 -3.04 17.44 -26.71
C ASP A 556 -4.34 16.66 -26.43
N SER A 557 -4.36 15.36 -26.72
CA SER A 557 -5.53 14.49 -26.59
C SER A 557 -5.17 13.15 -25.93
N PRO A 558 -6.08 12.54 -25.14
CA PRO A 558 -5.86 11.22 -24.56
C PRO A 558 -5.83 10.10 -25.61
N ASP A 559 -6.42 10.30 -26.79
CA ASP A 559 -6.52 9.26 -27.83
C ASP A 559 -5.24 9.15 -28.71
N ASP A 560 -4.19 9.91 -28.40
CA ASP A 560 -2.95 9.94 -29.18
C ASP A 560 -2.11 8.65 -29.03
N ALA A 561 -1.63 8.10 -30.15
CA ALA A 561 -0.84 6.87 -30.16
C ALA A 561 0.53 7.02 -29.45
N LEU A 562 1.06 8.25 -29.28
CA LEU A 562 2.31 8.49 -28.55
C LEU A 562 2.26 7.98 -27.10
N TRP A 563 1.07 7.89 -26.48
CA TRP A 563 0.91 7.36 -25.13
C TRP A 563 1.35 5.89 -24.98
N GLN A 564 1.37 5.13 -26.08
CA GLN A 564 1.85 3.74 -26.10
C GLN A 564 3.37 3.64 -25.84
N GLN A 565 4.13 4.71 -26.06
CA GLN A 565 5.57 4.76 -25.79
C GLN A 565 5.88 5.11 -24.32
N ALA A 566 4.92 5.71 -23.61
CA ALA A 566 5.08 6.05 -22.21
C ALA A 566 4.88 4.83 -21.32
N LYS A 567 5.71 4.71 -20.28
CA LYS A 567 5.49 3.72 -19.21
C LYS A 567 4.32 4.17 -18.35
N ALA A 568 3.34 3.28 -18.16
CA ALA A 568 2.24 3.52 -17.24
C ALA A 568 2.60 3.11 -15.82
N VAL A 569 2.21 3.95 -14.86
CA VAL A 569 2.40 3.69 -13.43
C VAL A 569 1.08 3.90 -12.71
N SER A 570 0.59 2.89 -12.00
CA SER A 570 -0.61 3.01 -11.17
C SER A 570 -0.23 3.37 -9.74
N LEU A 571 -0.92 4.32 -9.15
CA LEU A 571 -0.69 4.85 -7.81
C LEU A 571 -1.96 4.67 -6.99
N ARG A 572 -1.83 4.31 -5.70
CA ARG A 572 -2.98 4.19 -4.81
C ARG A 572 -3.45 5.58 -4.38
N LEU A 573 -4.77 5.76 -4.41
CA LEU A 573 -5.41 6.94 -3.86
C LEU A 573 -5.86 6.64 -2.43
N ALA A 574 -5.56 7.54 -1.50
CA ALA A 574 -6.07 7.54 -0.15
C ALA A 574 -7.12 8.64 -0.02
N PRO A 575 -8.22 8.44 0.71
CA PRO A 575 -9.11 9.54 1.02
C PRO A 575 -8.43 10.53 1.97
N ASN A 576 -8.81 11.81 1.88
CA ASN A 576 -8.46 12.78 2.91
C ASN A 576 -9.28 12.51 4.19
N ILE A 577 -8.71 11.67 5.06
CA ILE A 577 -9.21 11.38 6.41
C ILE A 577 -8.39 12.06 7.51
N ILE A 578 -7.49 12.97 7.13
CA ILE A 578 -6.44 13.50 8.01
C ILE A 578 -6.90 14.79 8.70
N LYS A 579 -7.84 15.51 8.10
CA LYS A 579 -8.39 16.76 8.64
C LYS A 579 -9.84 16.89 8.19
N ASP A 580 -10.67 17.43 9.08
CA ASP A 580 -12.06 17.70 8.75
C ASP A 580 -12.20 18.80 7.66
N GLU A 581 -13.20 18.73 6.79
CA GLU A 581 -14.17 17.62 6.67
C GLU A 581 -13.56 16.38 5.99
N ARG A 582 -13.76 15.21 6.59
CA ARG A 582 -13.16 13.92 6.19
C ARG A 582 -14.02 13.16 5.17
N LEU A 583 -13.35 12.35 4.34
CA LEU A 583 -13.97 11.42 3.40
C LEU A 583 -13.72 9.96 3.84
N PHE A 584 -14.75 9.23 4.27
CA PHE A 584 -14.57 7.84 4.75
C PHE A 584 -14.82 6.76 3.70
N THR A 585 -15.61 7.07 2.67
CA THR A 585 -16.09 6.09 1.70
C THR A 585 -15.73 6.50 0.27
N PRO A 586 -14.43 6.60 -0.07
CA PRO A 586 -14.02 6.94 -1.43
C PRO A 586 -14.39 5.82 -2.41
N LEU A 587 -14.74 6.19 -3.65
CA LEU A 587 -14.96 5.23 -4.74
C LEU A 587 -13.76 5.12 -5.69
N ALA A 588 -12.92 6.16 -5.74
CA ALA A 588 -11.67 6.20 -6.48
C ALA A 588 -10.55 5.52 -5.68
N GLU A 589 -9.98 4.44 -6.23
CA GLU A 589 -8.99 3.60 -5.52
C GLU A 589 -7.57 3.79 -6.06
N ALA A 590 -7.42 4.12 -7.34
CA ALA A 590 -6.12 4.27 -7.98
C ALA A 590 -6.18 5.19 -9.21
N ILE A 591 -5.04 5.82 -9.49
CA ILE A 591 -4.81 6.65 -10.68
C ILE A 591 -3.62 6.08 -11.47
N THR A 592 -3.78 5.92 -12.78
CA THR A 592 -2.69 5.53 -13.68
C THR A 592 -2.14 6.76 -14.37
N VAL A 593 -0.81 6.90 -14.37
CA VAL A 593 -0.11 8.07 -14.90
C VAL A 593 0.86 7.64 -15.99
N ARG A 594 0.85 8.37 -17.10
CA ARG A 594 1.86 8.32 -18.17
C ARG A 594 2.43 9.72 -18.38
N THR A 595 3.74 9.80 -18.62
CA THR A 595 4.41 11.09 -18.81
C THR A 595 5.26 11.09 -20.07
N LEU A 596 5.08 12.11 -20.90
CA LEU A 596 5.91 12.38 -22.09
C LEU A 596 6.54 13.77 -21.94
N TYR A 597 7.74 13.97 -22.49
CA TYR A 597 8.39 15.28 -22.46
C TYR A 597 9.23 15.51 -23.71
N ASN A 598 9.43 16.78 -24.07
CA ASN A 598 10.38 17.19 -25.10
C ASN A 598 11.30 18.29 -24.54
N LYS A 599 11.99 19.06 -25.38
CA LYS A 599 12.90 20.13 -24.91
C LYS A 599 12.18 21.29 -24.19
N ASN A 600 10.92 21.55 -24.52
CA ASN A 600 10.20 22.73 -24.08
C ASN A 600 9.08 22.43 -23.08
N ASP A 601 8.42 21.28 -23.25
CA ASP A 601 7.15 20.95 -22.61
C ASP A 601 7.19 19.55 -21.97
N ILE A 602 6.29 19.37 -21.02
CA ILE A 602 5.98 18.10 -20.36
C ILE A 602 4.47 17.91 -20.38
N VAL A 603 4.02 16.67 -20.58
CA VAL A 603 2.61 16.31 -20.60
C VAL A 603 2.36 15.05 -19.80
N PHE A 604 1.26 15.07 -19.04
CA PHE A 604 0.79 13.96 -18.22
C PHE A 604 -0.56 13.49 -18.77
N LEU A 605 -0.71 12.17 -18.93
CA LEU A 605 -2.01 11.52 -19.07
C LEU A 605 -2.34 10.88 -17.73
N LEU A 606 -3.46 11.30 -17.16
CA LEU A 606 -4.06 10.72 -15.97
C LEU A 606 -5.24 9.86 -16.40
N GLU A 607 -5.28 8.62 -15.93
CA GLU A 607 -6.40 7.70 -16.16
C GLU A 607 -6.94 7.25 -14.81
N LEU A 608 -8.24 7.45 -14.57
CA LEU A 608 -8.91 7.05 -13.34
C LEU A 608 -10.20 6.33 -13.69
N ASN A 609 -10.38 5.13 -13.16
CA ASN A 609 -11.63 4.40 -13.32
C ASN A 609 -12.68 5.06 -12.41
N ASP A 610 -13.63 5.73 -13.03
CA ASP A 610 -14.74 6.44 -12.39
C ASP A 610 -16.04 5.89 -12.96
N ARG A 611 -16.93 5.45 -12.08
CA ARG A 611 -18.18 4.78 -12.48
C ARG A 611 -19.16 5.74 -13.13
N THR A 612 -18.98 7.04 -12.91
CA THR A 612 -19.85 8.10 -13.39
C THR A 612 -19.08 9.10 -14.22
N ASP A 613 -19.79 9.71 -15.15
CA ASP A 613 -19.39 10.99 -15.70
C ASP A 613 -20.01 12.06 -14.80
N SER A 614 -19.37 12.39 -13.68
CA SER A 614 -19.95 13.27 -12.68
C SER A 614 -19.84 14.71 -13.15
N ARG A 615 -20.55 15.05 -14.23
CA ARG A 615 -20.80 16.42 -14.66
C ARG A 615 -22.24 16.74 -14.32
N PRO A 616 -22.52 17.83 -13.58
CA PRO A 616 -23.89 18.25 -13.28
C PRO A 616 -24.75 18.29 -14.56
N GLY A 617 -25.93 17.69 -14.51
CA GLY A 617 -26.85 17.58 -15.65
C GLY A 617 -26.58 16.40 -16.60
N GLU A 618 -25.53 15.59 -16.39
CA GLU A 618 -25.38 14.32 -17.11
C GLU A 618 -26.47 13.35 -16.66
N LYS A 619 -27.23 12.81 -17.62
CA LYS A 619 -28.49 12.13 -17.37
C LYS A 619 -28.33 10.88 -16.50
N VAL A 620 -27.34 10.05 -16.80
CA VAL A 620 -27.14 8.77 -16.10
C VAL A 620 -26.58 9.03 -14.71
N SER A 621 -25.55 9.84 -14.57
CA SER A 621 -24.94 10.24 -13.30
C SER A 621 -25.95 10.89 -12.37
N VAL A 622 -26.83 11.77 -12.86
CA VAL A 622 -27.90 12.36 -12.04
C VAL A 622 -28.89 11.31 -11.53
N GLN A 623 -29.20 10.28 -12.33
CA GLN A 623 -30.10 9.20 -11.93
C GLN A 623 -29.47 8.23 -10.92
N ILE A 624 -28.16 8.02 -11.01
CA ILE A 624 -27.46 7.01 -10.20
C ILE A 624 -26.60 7.61 -9.09
N GLN A 625 -26.51 8.92 -8.93
CA GLN A 625 -25.77 9.53 -7.82
C GLN A 625 -26.31 9.09 -6.46
N ASP A 626 -25.54 9.33 -5.42
CA ASP A 626 -26.05 9.26 -4.07
C ASP A 626 -26.91 10.49 -3.76
N GLU A 627 -28.20 10.29 -3.49
CA GLU A 627 -29.17 11.36 -3.25
C GLU A 627 -28.85 12.20 -2.00
N ARG A 628 -27.94 11.73 -1.15
CA ARG A 628 -27.42 12.50 0.00
C ARG A 628 -26.53 13.67 -0.42
N PHE A 629 -26.05 13.69 -1.66
CA PHE A 629 -25.15 14.70 -2.19
C PHE A 629 -25.75 15.39 -3.41
N GLU A 630 -25.35 16.65 -3.61
CA GLU A 630 -25.54 17.33 -4.88
C GLU A 630 -24.44 16.89 -5.85
N LEU A 631 -24.81 16.53 -7.09
CA LEU A 631 -23.84 16.10 -8.11
C LEU A 631 -22.78 17.19 -8.32
N GLY A 632 -21.57 16.93 -7.86
CA GLY A 632 -20.40 17.75 -8.14
C GLY A 632 -19.83 17.48 -9.53
N ALA A 633 -18.97 18.38 -10.00
CA ALA A 633 -18.16 18.16 -11.19
C ALA A 633 -16.86 17.43 -10.81
N ASP A 634 -16.54 16.32 -11.50
CA ASP A 634 -15.27 15.62 -11.29
C ASP A 634 -14.07 16.56 -11.48
N ALA A 635 -13.05 16.36 -10.67
CA ALA A 635 -11.84 17.17 -10.71
C ALA A 635 -10.58 16.37 -10.47
N PHE A 636 -9.46 16.91 -10.96
CA PHE A 636 -8.14 16.31 -10.90
C PHE A 636 -7.12 17.38 -10.57
N ALA A 637 -6.12 17.02 -9.79
CA ALA A 637 -4.99 17.89 -9.53
C ALA A 637 -3.65 17.15 -9.57
N LEU A 638 -2.61 17.85 -10.04
CA LEU A 638 -1.21 17.48 -9.84
C LEU A 638 -0.58 18.54 -8.96
N GLN A 639 0.27 18.12 -8.03
CA GLN A 639 1.00 19.00 -7.14
C GLN A 639 2.50 18.77 -7.27
N PHE A 640 3.24 19.88 -7.31
CA PHE A 640 4.70 19.91 -7.32
C PHE A 640 5.21 20.89 -6.25
N PRO A 641 6.38 20.64 -5.63
CA PRO A 641 7.08 21.67 -4.89
C PRO A 641 7.46 22.83 -5.81
N LYS A 642 7.59 24.04 -5.26
CA LYS A 642 8.28 25.14 -5.98
C LYS A 642 9.77 24.84 -6.12
N GLU A 643 10.43 25.54 -7.05
CA GLU A 643 11.88 25.42 -7.21
C GLU A 643 12.60 25.80 -5.91
N GLY A 644 13.53 24.96 -5.47
CA GLY A 644 14.24 25.12 -4.19
C GLY A 644 13.45 24.76 -2.93
N ALA A 645 12.19 24.32 -3.04
CA ALA A 645 11.36 23.92 -1.89
C ALA A 645 11.58 22.45 -1.43
N TYR A 646 12.58 21.76 -1.98
CA TYR A 646 12.93 20.38 -1.62
C TYR A 646 14.40 20.09 -1.92
N GLU A 647 14.98 19.13 -1.21
CA GLU A 647 16.36 18.68 -1.41
C GLU A 647 16.42 17.15 -1.52
N THR A 648 17.35 16.63 -2.31
CA THR A 648 17.57 15.18 -2.48
C THR A 648 18.90 14.70 -1.89
N SER A 649 19.76 15.63 -1.44
CA SER A 649 21.10 15.36 -0.93
C SER A 649 21.58 16.51 -0.03
N PRO A 650 22.31 16.24 1.07
CA PRO A 650 22.74 14.92 1.55
C PRO A 650 21.62 14.09 2.19
N MET A 651 20.49 14.71 2.49
CA MET A 651 19.29 14.07 3.05
C MET A 651 18.05 14.59 2.33
N VAL A 652 17.08 13.71 2.10
CA VAL A 652 15.85 14.08 1.38
C VAL A 652 14.97 14.94 2.27
N THR A 653 14.63 16.14 1.81
CA THR A 653 13.63 17.02 2.41
C THR A 653 12.56 17.32 1.37
N LYS A 654 11.29 17.11 1.73
CA LYS A 654 10.13 17.39 0.88
C LYS A 654 9.17 18.30 1.65
N PRO A 655 8.36 19.12 0.97
CA PRO A 655 7.23 19.78 1.60
C PRO A 655 6.27 18.79 2.24
N LEU A 656 5.40 19.25 3.13
CA LEU A 656 4.21 18.48 3.48
C LEU A 656 3.43 18.13 2.19
N TYR A 657 3.07 16.87 2.02
CA TYR A 657 2.34 16.45 0.80
C TYR A 657 0.94 17.06 0.73
N ARG A 658 0.37 17.50 1.86
CA ARG A 658 -0.85 18.30 1.90
C ARG A 658 -0.51 19.78 1.75
N HIS A 659 -0.32 20.25 0.52
CA HIS A 659 -0.21 21.68 0.19
C HIS A 659 1.06 22.40 0.70
N GLY A 660 2.10 21.66 1.05
CA GLY A 660 3.38 22.23 1.50
C GLY A 660 3.30 22.94 2.85
N ASP A 661 4.22 23.87 3.06
CA ASP A 661 4.26 24.77 4.20
C ASP A 661 4.87 26.13 3.79
N SER A 662 4.96 27.08 4.71
CA SER A 662 5.45 28.43 4.39
C SER A 662 6.91 28.46 3.93
N ALA A 663 7.75 27.51 4.38
CA ALA A 663 9.14 27.38 3.96
C ALA A 663 9.27 26.53 2.68
N HIS A 664 8.34 25.59 2.47
CA HIS A 664 8.32 24.68 1.33
C HIS A 664 6.99 24.79 0.56
N PRO A 665 6.77 25.86 -0.22
CA PRO A 665 5.52 26.05 -0.95
C PRO A 665 5.37 25.08 -2.12
N THR A 666 4.12 24.85 -2.55
CA THR A 666 3.78 24.01 -3.70
C THR A 666 2.99 24.78 -4.77
N THR A 667 3.03 24.25 -5.99
CA THR A 667 2.20 24.66 -7.12
C THR A 667 1.29 23.50 -7.50
N ILE A 668 -0.01 23.79 -7.67
CA ILE A 668 -1.03 22.81 -8.01
C ILE A 668 -1.63 23.13 -9.38
N TRP A 669 -1.65 22.14 -10.26
CA TRP A 669 -2.35 22.19 -11.55
C TRP A 669 -3.69 21.52 -11.34
N TYR A 670 -4.77 22.26 -11.55
CA TYR A 670 -6.12 21.79 -11.29
C TYR A 670 -6.94 21.79 -12.57
N TRP A 671 -7.72 20.74 -12.79
CA TRP A 671 -8.69 20.62 -13.86
C TRP A 671 -10.03 20.17 -13.29
N ASN A 672 -11.12 20.72 -13.82
CA ASN A 672 -12.47 20.36 -13.45
C ASN A 672 -13.31 20.15 -14.72
N ALA A 673 -14.16 19.12 -14.70
CA ALA A 673 -14.92 18.65 -15.86
C ALA A 673 -15.99 19.63 -16.37
N GLY A 674 -16.37 20.63 -15.56
CA GLY A 674 -17.49 21.52 -15.87
C GLY A 674 -18.83 20.82 -15.68
N SER A 675 -19.84 21.24 -16.44
CA SER A 675 -21.21 20.75 -16.30
C SER A 675 -21.92 20.67 -17.65
N VAL A 676 -22.82 19.69 -17.77
CA VAL A 676 -23.74 19.55 -18.91
C VAL A 676 -24.86 20.57 -18.76
N GLU A 677 -25.51 20.63 -17.60
CA GLU A 677 -26.54 21.62 -17.26
C GLU A 677 -26.37 22.14 -15.81
N PRO A 678 -26.27 23.48 -15.59
CA PRO A 678 -26.14 24.50 -16.63
C PRO A 678 -24.84 24.30 -17.41
N LYS A 679 -24.85 24.57 -18.72
CA LYS A 679 -23.68 24.33 -19.57
C LYS A 679 -22.45 25.13 -19.11
N ALA A 680 -21.44 24.43 -18.60
CA ALA A 680 -20.13 25.00 -18.29
C ALA A 680 -19.03 24.14 -18.91
N LYS A 681 -18.08 24.79 -19.60
CA LYS A 681 -16.92 24.08 -20.14
C LYS A 681 -15.99 23.63 -19.02
N ALA A 682 -15.23 22.58 -19.27
CA ALA A 682 -14.11 22.20 -18.42
C ALA A 682 -13.15 23.39 -18.22
N ARG A 683 -12.60 23.50 -17.02
CA ARG A 683 -11.72 24.62 -16.61
C ARG A 683 -10.41 24.10 -16.05
N SER A 684 -9.32 24.79 -16.35
CA SER A 684 -8.02 24.59 -15.72
C SER A 684 -7.63 25.81 -14.90
N MET A 685 -6.95 25.57 -13.78
CA MET A 685 -6.49 26.61 -12.85
C MET A 685 -5.12 26.24 -12.31
N LEU A 686 -4.34 27.25 -11.96
CA LEU A 686 -3.12 27.10 -11.18
C LEU A 686 -3.34 27.67 -9.79
N PHE A 687 -2.88 26.93 -8.77
CA PHE A 687 -2.90 27.40 -7.39
C PHE A 687 -1.49 27.39 -6.80
N ASP A 688 -1.21 28.38 -5.97
CA ASP A 688 -0.09 28.39 -5.04
C ASP A 688 -0.58 27.96 -3.65
N ALA A 689 0.20 27.12 -2.98
CA ALA A 689 -0.12 26.63 -1.65
C ALA A 689 1.09 26.69 -0.70
N THR A 690 0.81 26.97 0.57
CA THR A 690 1.81 27.24 1.62
C THR A 690 1.44 26.58 2.95
N GLY A 691 0.59 25.55 2.91
CA GLY A 691 0.10 24.90 4.13
C GLY A 691 -1.27 24.24 3.95
N PRO A 692 -1.55 23.14 4.69
CA PRO A 692 -2.85 22.47 4.65
C PRO A 692 -4.00 23.33 5.19
N ASP A 693 -3.72 24.24 6.12
CA ASP A 693 -4.72 25.14 6.74
C ASP A 693 -4.75 26.54 6.12
N VAL A 694 -4.02 26.74 5.02
CA VAL A 694 -4.00 28.00 4.28
C VAL A 694 -4.86 27.85 3.03
N LYS A 695 -5.75 28.82 2.79
CA LYS A 695 -6.58 28.85 1.58
C LYS A 695 -5.69 28.90 0.33
N LEU A 696 -5.94 28.00 -0.61
CA LEU A 696 -5.24 27.96 -1.90
C LEU A 696 -5.37 29.31 -2.62
N ALA A 697 -4.24 29.84 -3.10
CA ALA A 697 -4.19 31.10 -3.82
C ALA A 697 -4.29 30.85 -5.34
N PRO A 698 -5.43 31.15 -6.00
CA PRO A 698 -5.54 31.00 -7.44
C PRO A 698 -4.66 32.02 -8.17
N ARG A 699 -4.04 31.59 -9.27
CA ARG A 699 -3.32 32.51 -10.17
C ARG A 699 -4.27 33.15 -11.18
N GLU A 700 -4.06 34.44 -11.44
CA GLU A 700 -4.87 35.23 -12.38
C GLU A 700 -4.78 34.73 -13.83
N SER A 701 -3.67 34.09 -14.20
CA SER A 701 -3.48 33.48 -15.52
C SER A 701 -2.95 32.06 -15.37
N ALA A 702 -3.59 31.12 -16.07
CA ALA A 702 -3.13 29.75 -16.27
C ALA A 702 -2.88 29.46 -17.77
N ALA A 703 -2.54 30.49 -18.55
CA ALA A 703 -2.44 30.40 -20.02
C ALA A 703 -1.40 29.37 -20.52
N ASP A 704 -0.44 29.00 -19.67
CA ASP A 704 0.57 27.98 -19.96
C ASP A 704 0.13 26.56 -19.59
N LEU A 705 -0.94 26.39 -18.80
CA LEU A 705 -1.53 25.09 -18.47
C LEU A 705 -2.65 24.76 -19.46
N LYS A 706 -2.36 23.86 -20.40
CA LYS A 706 -3.37 23.26 -21.28
C LYS A 706 -3.86 21.96 -20.67
N ALA A 707 -5.17 21.83 -20.49
CA ALA A 707 -5.75 20.59 -20.00
C ALA A 707 -7.06 20.24 -20.70
N THR A 708 -7.22 18.96 -21.02
CA THR A 708 -8.40 18.39 -21.67
C THR A 708 -8.75 17.06 -21.02
N GLY A 709 -10.03 16.77 -20.88
CA GLY A 709 -10.51 15.53 -20.29
C GLY A 709 -11.61 14.89 -21.11
N LYS A 710 -11.68 13.57 -21.06
CA LYS A 710 -12.73 12.76 -21.68
C LYS A 710 -13.10 11.64 -20.72
N TRP A 711 -14.40 11.45 -20.51
CA TRP A 711 -14.92 10.25 -19.85
C TRP A 711 -15.44 9.27 -20.90
N GLN A 712 -15.05 8.00 -20.79
CA GLN A 712 -15.55 6.95 -21.66
C GLN A 712 -15.50 5.59 -20.94
N HIS A 713 -16.61 4.83 -21.02
CA HIS A 713 -16.73 3.47 -20.49
C HIS A 713 -16.21 3.32 -19.05
N GLY A 714 -16.62 4.23 -18.15
CA GLY A 714 -16.24 4.15 -16.73
C GLY A 714 -14.80 4.58 -16.42
N ARG A 715 -14.22 5.44 -17.26
CA ARG A 715 -12.86 5.95 -17.07
C ARG A 715 -12.76 7.41 -17.53
N TRP A 716 -12.18 8.24 -16.66
CA TRP A 716 -11.65 9.54 -17.02
C TRP A 716 -10.24 9.42 -17.59
N GLN A 717 -9.97 10.14 -18.68
CA GLN A 717 -8.66 10.32 -19.28
C GLN A 717 -8.37 11.81 -19.41
N ILE A 718 -7.43 12.33 -18.61
CA ILE A 718 -7.11 13.75 -18.50
C ILE A 718 -5.69 13.99 -18.97
N VAL A 719 -5.52 14.86 -19.96
CA VAL A 719 -4.22 15.33 -20.43
C VAL A 719 -3.95 16.69 -19.81
N MET A 720 -2.81 16.86 -19.15
CA MET A 720 -2.32 18.15 -18.66
C MET A 720 -0.92 18.43 -19.20
N LYS A 721 -0.77 19.50 -19.97
CA LYS A 721 0.47 19.94 -20.62
C LYS A 721 0.90 21.31 -20.12
N ARG A 722 2.20 21.46 -19.87
CA ARG A 722 2.82 22.73 -19.49
C ARG A 722 4.29 22.79 -19.92
N SER A 723 4.86 24.01 -19.90
CA SER A 723 6.30 24.21 -20.10
C SER A 723 7.14 23.51 -19.03
N ARG A 724 8.32 23.02 -19.42
CA ARG A 724 9.34 22.46 -18.52
C ARG A 724 10.03 23.50 -17.65
N THR A 725 10.00 24.77 -18.05
CA THR A 725 10.68 25.85 -17.34
C THR A 725 9.71 26.61 -16.46
N GLY A 726 9.98 26.69 -15.15
CA GLY A 726 9.12 27.41 -14.22
C GLY A 726 9.18 28.94 -14.35
N GLY A 727 10.23 29.46 -15.00
CA GLY A 727 10.37 30.88 -15.30
C GLY A 727 10.29 31.79 -14.06
N LYS A 728 9.64 32.95 -14.20
CA LYS A 728 9.51 33.94 -13.11
C LYS A 728 8.50 33.58 -12.02
N SER A 729 7.74 32.49 -12.20
CA SER A 729 6.69 32.08 -11.26
C SER A 729 7.23 31.32 -10.04
N GLY A 730 8.50 30.92 -10.08
CA GLY A 730 9.13 30.07 -9.06
C GLY A 730 8.68 28.62 -9.11
N ASP A 731 7.99 28.22 -10.18
CA ASP A 731 7.61 26.82 -10.39
C ASP A 731 8.82 25.94 -10.65
N ILE A 732 8.63 24.64 -10.44
CA ILE A 732 9.67 23.64 -10.63
C ILE A 732 10.19 23.63 -12.07
N ASN A 733 11.50 23.49 -12.23
CA ASN A 733 12.11 23.16 -13.51
C ASN A 733 12.18 21.64 -13.67
N PHE A 734 11.59 21.12 -14.75
CA PHE A 734 11.57 19.70 -15.07
C PHE A 734 12.89 19.29 -15.74
N GLU A 735 13.94 19.19 -14.93
CA GLU A 735 15.29 18.82 -15.34
C GLU A 735 15.46 17.32 -15.50
N GLU A 736 16.30 16.91 -16.44
CA GLU A 736 16.66 15.51 -16.63
C GLU A 736 17.67 15.04 -15.58
N GLY A 737 17.55 13.78 -15.15
CA GLY A 737 18.37 13.17 -14.10
C GLY A 737 18.03 13.62 -12.68
N ARG A 738 17.05 14.53 -12.51
CA ARG A 738 16.58 15.00 -11.21
C ARG A 738 15.31 14.28 -10.78
N TYR A 739 15.29 13.81 -9.54
CA TYR A 739 14.08 13.31 -8.90
C TYR A 739 13.21 14.46 -8.42
N ILE A 740 11.98 14.53 -8.90
CA ILE A 740 11.04 15.63 -8.62
C ILE A 740 9.83 15.06 -7.85
N PRO A 741 9.52 15.56 -6.64
CA PRO A 741 8.32 15.14 -5.93
C PRO A 741 7.06 15.51 -6.72
N ILE A 742 6.14 14.56 -6.85
CA ILE A 742 4.84 14.73 -7.51
C ILE A 742 3.75 14.03 -6.69
N SER A 743 2.58 14.65 -6.56
CA SER A 743 1.40 14.04 -5.95
C SER A 743 0.14 14.39 -6.74
N PHE A 744 -0.91 13.60 -6.55
CA PHE A 744 -2.15 13.70 -7.29
C PHE A 744 -3.34 13.81 -6.35
N ALA A 745 -4.42 14.43 -6.80
CA ALA A 745 -5.71 14.42 -6.13
C ALA A 745 -6.86 14.26 -7.15
N ASN A 746 -7.96 13.65 -6.70
CA ASN A 746 -9.19 13.47 -7.47
C ASN A 746 -10.41 13.71 -6.58
N TRP A 747 -11.42 14.34 -7.16
CA TRP A 747 -12.73 14.53 -6.58
C TRP A 747 -13.74 13.79 -7.46
N ASP A 748 -14.38 12.75 -6.92
CA ASP A 748 -15.56 12.08 -7.50
C ASP A 748 -16.84 12.86 -7.12
N GLY A 749 -17.37 13.60 -8.08
CA GLY A 749 -18.53 14.48 -7.87
C GLY A 749 -19.81 13.72 -7.52
N SER A 750 -19.97 12.48 -7.98
CA SER A 750 -21.15 11.65 -7.69
C SER A 750 -21.15 11.08 -6.26
N ASN A 751 -19.97 11.06 -5.64
CA ASN A 751 -19.73 10.58 -4.28
C ASN A 751 -19.64 11.73 -3.25
N GLY A 752 -20.04 12.95 -3.65
CA GLY A 752 -20.04 14.12 -2.76
C GLY A 752 -18.66 14.70 -2.47
N GLU A 753 -17.64 14.35 -3.26
CA GLU A 753 -16.28 14.85 -3.07
C GLU A 753 -16.16 16.29 -3.60
N GLN A 754 -15.83 17.21 -2.70
CA GLN A 754 -15.56 18.61 -3.00
C GLN A 754 -14.64 19.21 -1.93
N GLY A 755 -13.85 20.23 -2.29
CA GLY A 755 -12.98 20.92 -1.34
C GLY A 755 -11.99 19.96 -0.66
N SER A 756 -12.04 19.86 0.67
CA SER A 756 -11.17 18.94 1.43
C SER A 756 -11.57 17.47 1.30
N LYS A 757 -12.83 17.15 0.99
CA LYS A 757 -13.27 15.77 0.74
C LYS A 757 -12.86 15.35 -0.65
N HIS A 758 -11.76 14.62 -0.75
CA HIS A 758 -11.21 14.11 -1.99
C HIS A 758 -10.26 12.96 -1.72
N THR A 759 -9.85 12.27 -2.76
CA THR A 759 -8.78 11.29 -2.71
C THR A 759 -7.47 11.87 -3.22
N LEU A 760 -6.35 11.42 -2.65
CA LEU A 760 -5.02 11.97 -2.92
C LEU A 760 -3.92 10.91 -2.76
N THR A 761 -2.75 11.20 -3.32
CA THR A 761 -1.55 10.40 -3.11
C THR A 761 -0.60 11.06 -2.11
N SER A 762 0.26 10.26 -1.47
CA SER A 762 1.51 10.79 -0.88
C SER A 762 2.48 11.23 -1.99
N TRP A 763 3.68 11.69 -1.61
CA TRP A 763 4.71 12.07 -2.59
C TRP A 763 5.30 10.86 -3.31
N TYR A 764 5.16 10.86 -4.63
CA TYR A 764 5.89 10.00 -5.55
C TYR A 764 7.06 10.75 -6.20
N TRP A 765 7.91 10.03 -6.93
CA TRP A 765 9.01 10.61 -7.67
C TRP A 765 8.74 10.64 -9.17
N LEU A 766 8.81 11.82 -9.79
CA LEU A 766 8.95 11.95 -11.23
C LEU A 766 10.44 11.96 -11.59
N LEU A 767 10.81 11.16 -12.60
CA LEU A 767 12.16 11.14 -13.16
C LEU A 767 12.10 11.28 -14.69
N LEU A 768 12.76 12.33 -15.19
CA LEU A 768 13.06 12.46 -16.61
C LEU A 768 14.46 11.87 -16.85
N PRO A 769 14.61 10.77 -17.62
CA PRO A 769 15.92 10.14 -17.82
C PRO A 769 16.92 11.11 -18.46
N PRO A 770 18.17 11.21 -17.97
CA PRO A 770 19.19 12.03 -18.61
C PRO A 770 19.56 11.48 -19.98
N GLU A 771 19.77 12.39 -20.94
CA GLU A 771 20.38 12.05 -22.22
C GLU A 771 21.74 11.36 -21.96
N THR A 772 21.86 10.10 -22.40
CA THR A 772 23.07 9.31 -22.16
C THR A 772 24.19 9.82 -23.06
N ASP A 773 25.19 10.47 -22.48
CA ASP A 773 26.42 10.82 -23.20
C ASP A 773 27.23 9.55 -23.48
N VAL A 774 26.96 8.93 -24.63
CA VAL A 774 27.61 7.69 -25.08
C VAL A 774 29.14 7.81 -25.06
N LYS A 775 29.69 9.00 -25.34
CA LYS A 775 31.14 9.23 -25.32
C LYS A 775 31.69 9.17 -23.90
N LYS A 776 30.98 9.72 -22.91
CA LYS A 776 31.39 9.60 -21.51
C LYS A 776 31.19 8.19 -20.97
N VAL A 777 29.99 7.61 -21.17
CA VAL A 777 29.61 6.34 -20.56
C VAL A 777 30.40 5.16 -21.14
N TYR A 778 30.64 5.13 -22.45
CA TYR A 778 31.36 4.03 -23.10
C TYR A 778 32.77 4.42 -23.55
N GLY A 779 32.95 5.65 -24.03
CA GLY A 779 34.25 6.11 -24.54
C GLY A 779 35.32 6.23 -23.45
N ILE A 780 34.98 6.74 -22.25
CA ILE A 780 35.96 6.83 -21.14
C ILE A 780 36.40 5.43 -20.67
N PRO A 781 35.50 4.46 -20.37
CA PRO A 781 35.89 3.10 -20.06
C PRO A 781 36.74 2.43 -21.15
N ALA A 782 36.40 2.63 -22.43
CA ALA A 782 37.18 2.10 -23.54
C ALA A 782 38.58 2.72 -23.62
N ALA A 783 38.70 4.03 -23.40
CA ALA A 783 39.98 4.72 -23.36
C ALA A 783 40.85 4.26 -22.17
N ILE A 784 40.24 4.09 -20.98
CA ILE A 784 40.91 3.54 -19.79
C ILE A 784 41.40 2.12 -20.05
N PHE A 785 40.56 1.27 -20.66
CA PHE A 785 40.96 -0.07 -21.07
C PHE A 785 42.20 -0.04 -21.96
N LEU A 786 42.15 0.75 -23.04
CA LEU A 786 43.22 0.81 -24.03
C LEU A 786 44.52 1.38 -23.45
N LEU A 787 44.43 2.44 -22.63
CA LEU A 787 45.57 3.03 -21.94
C LEU A 787 46.25 2.01 -21.01
N LEU A 788 45.47 1.34 -20.14
CA LEU A 788 46.01 0.36 -19.19
C LEU A 788 46.56 -0.88 -19.89
N PHE A 789 45.93 -1.30 -21.00
CA PHE A 789 46.44 -2.38 -21.84
C PHE A 789 47.79 -2.02 -22.46
N ILE A 790 47.95 -0.80 -23.01
CA ILE A 790 49.23 -0.30 -23.55
C ILE A 790 50.28 -0.20 -22.45
N ILE A 791 49.95 0.35 -21.28
CA ILE A 791 50.87 0.40 -20.13
C ILE A 791 51.30 -1.02 -19.74
N GLY A 792 50.37 -1.97 -19.68
CA GLY A 792 50.67 -3.37 -19.42
C GLY A 792 51.65 -3.97 -20.42
N LEU A 793 51.46 -3.70 -21.72
CA LEU A 793 52.39 -4.12 -22.78
C LEU A 793 53.78 -3.48 -22.61
N LEU A 794 53.86 -2.18 -22.27
CA LEU A 794 55.11 -1.49 -22.02
C LEU A 794 55.84 -2.06 -20.79
N VAL A 795 55.12 -2.36 -19.72
CA VAL A 795 55.68 -3.00 -18.51
C VAL A 795 56.24 -4.36 -18.87
N VAL A 796 55.47 -5.21 -19.57
CA VAL A 796 55.94 -6.53 -20.04
C VAL A 796 57.20 -6.38 -20.91
N ARG A 797 57.21 -5.43 -21.84
CA ARG A 797 58.37 -5.15 -22.70
C ARG A 797 59.59 -4.69 -21.89
N SER A 798 59.42 -3.78 -20.94
CA SER A 798 60.51 -3.29 -20.09
C SER A 798 61.11 -4.39 -19.20
N GLN A 799 60.28 -5.33 -18.75
CA GLN A 799 60.73 -6.44 -17.90
C GLN A 799 61.47 -7.50 -18.71
N LYS A 800 61.11 -7.69 -19.99
CA LYS A 800 61.87 -8.53 -20.93
C LYS A 800 63.21 -7.93 -21.36
N ILE A 801 63.37 -6.59 -21.33
CA ILE A 801 64.63 -5.91 -21.66
C ILE A 801 65.62 -5.93 -20.47
N ARG A 802 65.12 -6.17 -19.25
CA ARG A 802 65.92 -6.24 -18.01
C ARG A 802 66.34 -7.67 -17.63
N GLU A 803 65.88 -8.68 -18.38
CA GLU A 803 66.52 -10.00 -18.46
C GLU A 803 67.69 -9.91 -19.44
#